data_AF-A0A5J5G5K1-F1
#
_entry.id   AF-A0A5J5G5K1-F1
#
_cell.length_a   1.000
_cell.length_b   1.000
_cell.length_c   1.000
_cell.angle_alpha   90.00
_cell.angle_beta   90.00
_cell.angle_gamma   90.00
#
_symmetry.space_group_name_H-M   'P 1'
#
loop_
_entity.id
_entity.type
_entity.pdbx_description
1 polymer ?
#
loop_
_entity_poly.entity_id
_entity_poly.type
_entity_poly.pdbx_seq_one_letter_code
_entity_poly.pdbx_strand_id
1 'polypeptide(L)'
;MTSWNRPDGNTRNICNDRQEASTPIPARRSRPRSKLLSRAGSALAALALILGGPALSMGPVYAEQQPASASTAAGITITPSVSPALKPAVTQAVYAPQAGAAALAAAAPQGKLWEIGKHDGSSAEFADFKPMTAVYSTYASDPAAPDWKAFPKGMKASVNKTLSIGYKLDALPAYGAELDVHILNAYMSVPQMAVYSNGRLAGMLQIAGTSGSGGANPYRDGYRLYIPVELLKSGSNELKLEVYAGSYAGTSGDAYLWYEWDELSLTALEAPAAEPIHGRYVHLGTAITNGFAMNDNVTRLLPGLTEWLGSAYSGNMMRVPAWSDTRNQWQDGLGAYLQTLKDLNLQPVVGMIGSNYMGSTEMLAGHVSEEIKTYIRQFMASYGSSFAYLELDNEPGVFNHNQASLVELAQFLQSQKAAYPQLKIVAPGWAYWPSKGTPYGWERDPAQRRPIEALSDLTNGHSYGLSGLTQGRGGSLNENLLSYNGGTEEGLPKEMMMTETGANDLHTDNSKFGATAYKYAAAFDRELRADIGYADHMMQHTAFDTANPNYALFAQPANWSTHRAADTAAWSANAAEGGETRLRTFRRLAAAYATHGSPLAYSFLSSDESAGRKIYVRAVDTRALGASSIGASADKRIVSIVNFEPAGTPARRVAVRIMFPDNAAYRVEQYRDGKTLGAAYSSYERTASPYMDVDLNVAAGEAVQLYLTPKETQAPAQPVIASAAMATWNTAVIQWGESADNRKTTGYVLYRDGAELAVLPAAVTRYTDTSVAYDHTYAYTVRAFDDSGNSSAASSPATLAVPDMPVTPGGPLYEAEKGKLGGIAKTAADAAASSQGYVRDMHGSGASVSIINIMPGAGDYSVRIGYATAADATLNLYVNDKLIRKLTFASTGKSSGAGAYKSIATEVALTDGPNTVMLRHDSGNTGGVNLDYIELTPKQGLPSTETGWRDYAFSDEGIFYSAGIATNENGSWNETESSGEIASFSFTGTGVRWLSNVQSNMGTAQVYIDNVAKGIIDLTSANLEGYSKVVYEVKNLTDAPHSLRIVSLEGKVTFNRFSVNGQEQALRAGQ
;
A
#
# COMPACT_ATOMS: atom_id res chain seq x y z
N MET A 1 -14.54 25.84 50.13
CA MET A 1 -15.88 25.23 49.87
C MET A 1 -16.03 25.07 48.36
N THR A 2 -16.87 24.13 47.92
CA THR A 2 -17.38 23.89 46.53
C THR A 2 -17.05 24.96 45.47
N SER A 3 -16.58 24.63 44.25
CA SER A 3 -16.76 23.37 43.49
C SER A 3 -15.77 23.16 42.31
N TRP A 4 -15.30 21.91 42.15
CA TRP A 4 -14.97 21.18 40.90
C TRP A 4 -13.86 21.67 39.92
N ASN A 5 -13.35 20.71 39.14
CA ASN A 5 -12.22 20.78 38.20
C ASN A 5 -12.65 20.36 36.78
N ARG A 6 -12.00 20.93 35.74
CA ARG A 6 -11.38 20.35 34.50
C ARG A 6 -11.89 18.98 33.90
N PRO A 7 -11.50 18.63 32.64
CA PRO A 7 -11.37 19.43 31.40
C PRO A 7 -11.75 18.67 30.09
N ASP A 8 -11.98 19.41 29.00
CA ASP A 8 -12.17 18.85 27.64
C ASP A 8 -11.96 19.96 26.57
N GLY A 9 -11.53 19.68 25.33
CA GLY A 9 -11.07 18.42 24.71
C GLY A 9 -10.14 18.71 23.51
N ASN A 10 -9.61 17.68 22.83
CA ASN A 10 -8.61 17.86 21.76
C ASN A 10 -8.74 16.87 20.58
N THR A 11 -9.39 17.29 19.50
CA THR A 11 -9.40 16.63 18.18
C THR A 11 -9.66 17.66 17.07
N ARG A 12 -8.83 17.69 16.01
CA ARG A 12 -9.20 18.18 14.66
C ARG A 12 -8.29 17.59 13.58
N ASN A 13 -8.91 17.00 12.56
CA ASN A 13 -8.30 16.76 11.26
C ASN A 13 -8.23 18.06 10.42
N ILE A 14 -7.51 18.02 9.32
CA ILE A 14 -7.15 19.18 8.47
C ILE A 14 -7.97 19.17 7.16
N CYS A 15 -8.12 20.35 6.54
CA CYS A 15 -8.64 20.67 5.19
C CYS A 15 -10.12 21.05 5.04
N ASN A 16 -10.41 22.33 5.26
CA ASN A 16 -10.87 23.21 4.18
C ASN A 16 -10.79 24.68 4.62
N ASP A 17 -10.25 25.57 3.80
CA ASP A 17 -10.17 26.99 4.14
C ASP A 17 -10.23 27.90 2.90
N ARG A 18 -11.34 28.64 2.77
CA ARG A 18 -11.38 29.89 2.00
C ARG A 18 -12.39 30.90 2.57
N GLN A 19 -11.83 31.76 3.40
CA GLN A 19 -12.23 33.14 3.68
C GLN A 19 -13.41 33.45 4.63
N GLU A 20 -13.01 34.30 5.59
CA GLU A 20 -13.76 35.39 6.23
C GLU A 20 -14.74 35.05 7.36
N ALA A 21 -14.39 35.57 8.54
CA ALA A 21 -15.16 35.49 9.77
C ALA A 21 -15.47 36.89 10.30
N SER A 22 -16.72 37.15 10.65
CA SER A 22 -17.08 38.25 11.55
C SER A 22 -18.39 37.96 12.29
N THR A 23 -18.43 38.35 13.57
CA THR A 23 -19.55 38.18 14.53
C THR A 23 -19.50 39.38 15.51
N PRO A 24 -20.57 39.73 16.26
CA PRO A 24 -21.84 39.01 16.47
C PRO A 24 -23.12 39.86 16.24
N ILE A 25 -24.28 39.24 16.49
CA ILE A 25 -25.64 39.84 16.42
C ILE A 25 -26.10 40.24 17.84
N PRO A 26 -27.03 41.20 17.99
CA PRO A 26 -28.22 40.88 18.81
C PRO A 26 -29.57 41.43 18.29
N ALA A 27 -30.66 40.90 18.88
CA ALA A 27 -32.07 41.31 18.80
C ALA A 27 -32.93 40.84 17.59
N ARG A 28 -34.27 40.84 17.78
CA ARG A 28 -35.29 40.07 17.01
C ARG A 28 -36.43 40.94 16.44
N ARG A 29 -37.06 40.45 15.36
CA ARG A 29 -38.35 40.88 14.72
C ARG A 29 -38.25 42.23 13.94
N SER A 30 -38.92 42.46 12.81
CA SER A 30 -39.89 41.64 12.02
C SER A 30 -39.85 41.93 10.50
N ARG A 31 -40.40 41.00 9.69
CA ARG A 31 -40.72 41.11 8.24
C ARG A 31 -41.80 42.20 7.96
N PRO A 32 -42.09 42.63 6.69
CA PRO A 32 -41.43 42.35 5.40
C PRO A 32 -41.22 43.56 4.40
N ARG A 33 -40.48 43.28 3.31
CA ARG A 33 -40.65 43.78 1.91
C ARG A 33 -40.41 45.26 1.51
N SER A 34 -39.24 45.45 0.88
CA SER A 34 -39.02 46.08 -0.46
C SER A 34 -39.43 47.52 -0.78
N LYS A 35 -38.45 48.36 -1.20
CA LYS A 35 -38.41 49.01 -2.54
C LYS A 35 -37.12 49.83 -2.81
N LEU A 36 -36.55 49.61 -4.00
CA LEU A 36 -35.99 50.59 -4.97
C LEU A 36 -34.91 51.66 -4.61
N LEU A 37 -34.00 51.88 -5.59
CA LEU A 37 -33.13 53.05 -5.83
C LEU A 37 -31.94 53.27 -4.84
N SER A 38 -30.85 53.98 -5.17
CA SER A 38 -29.88 53.97 -6.31
C SER A 38 -29.01 55.25 -6.28
N ARG A 39 -27.81 55.20 -6.90
CA ARG A 39 -26.92 56.32 -7.33
C ARG A 39 -25.92 56.94 -6.33
N ALA A 40 -24.70 57.13 -6.86
CA ALA A 40 -23.73 58.22 -6.65
C ALA A 40 -23.13 58.47 -5.23
N GLY A 41 -21.92 59.03 -5.09
CA GLY A 41 -20.87 59.29 -6.10
C GLY A 41 -20.05 60.57 -5.85
N SER A 42 -18.71 60.48 -5.98
CA SER A 42 -17.74 61.59 -5.85
C SER A 42 -17.57 62.14 -4.39
N ALA A 43 -16.53 62.90 -4.00
CA ALA A 43 -15.38 63.47 -4.72
C ALA A 43 -14.21 63.90 -3.76
N LEU A 44 -12.95 63.92 -4.27
CA LEU A 44 -11.78 64.75 -3.84
C LEU A 44 -11.27 64.63 -2.36
N ALA A 45 -10.07 65.07 -1.94
CA ALA A 45 -8.85 65.65 -2.57
C ALA A 45 -7.59 65.10 -1.83
N ALA A 46 -6.37 65.00 -2.40
CA ALA A 46 -5.31 66.03 -2.56
C ALA A 46 -4.81 66.68 -1.22
N LEU A 47 -3.52 66.96 -0.95
CA LEU A 47 -2.25 66.89 -1.72
C LEU A 47 -1.01 66.95 -0.75
N ALA A 48 0.22 66.88 -1.30
CA ALA A 48 1.48 67.52 -0.84
C ALA A 48 2.63 66.62 -0.30
N LEU A 49 3.86 67.19 -0.36
CA LEU A 49 5.18 66.56 -0.21
C LEU A 49 5.78 66.81 1.19
N ILE A 50 6.88 66.10 1.52
CA ILE A 50 8.14 66.70 2.04
C ILE A 50 9.32 65.72 1.92
N LEU A 51 10.56 66.22 2.01
CA LEU A 51 11.83 65.53 1.74
C LEU A 51 12.62 65.19 3.01
N GLY A 52 13.46 64.15 2.94
CA GLY A 52 14.75 64.07 3.67
C GLY A 52 14.79 63.33 5.02
N GLY A 53 15.86 62.55 5.22
CA GLY A 53 16.36 62.16 6.57
C GLY A 53 17.27 63.26 7.16
N PRO A 54 18.01 63.02 8.28
CA PRO A 54 18.67 61.75 8.62
C PRO A 54 18.75 61.33 10.11
N ALA A 55 19.20 60.09 10.35
CA ALA A 55 20.10 59.58 11.42
C ALA A 55 19.81 59.76 12.95
N LEU A 56 20.51 58.92 13.73
CA LEU A 56 20.70 58.92 15.21
C LEU A 56 19.43 58.57 16.05
N SER A 57 19.36 57.35 16.61
CA SER A 57 19.90 56.89 17.92
C SER A 57 18.80 56.93 19.02
N MET A 58 18.73 56.03 20.00
CA MET A 58 19.77 55.18 20.61
C MET A 58 19.38 53.69 20.76
N GLY A 59 20.38 52.82 20.87
CA GLY A 59 20.29 51.55 21.63
C GLY A 59 20.73 51.78 23.09
N PRO A 60 21.56 50.93 23.73
CA PRO A 60 22.13 49.64 23.28
C PRO A 60 22.09 48.54 24.39
N VAL A 61 22.96 47.52 24.28
CA VAL A 61 23.36 46.48 25.29
C VAL A 61 22.24 45.54 25.81
N TYR A 62 22.47 44.24 26.07
CA TYR A 62 23.75 43.51 26.20
C TYR A 62 23.94 42.35 25.22
N ALA A 63 25.20 42.16 24.85
CA ALA A 63 25.79 40.91 24.39
C ALA A 63 27.18 40.80 25.04
N GLU A 64 27.71 39.60 25.27
CA GLU A 64 29.15 39.40 25.48
C GLU A 64 29.56 37.95 25.20
N GLN A 65 30.86 37.72 24.96
CA GLN A 65 31.43 36.42 24.58
C GLN A 65 32.65 36.06 25.44
N GLN A 66 32.69 34.81 25.94
CA GLN A 66 33.92 34.06 26.25
C GLN A 66 34.80 34.66 27.40
N PRO A 67 35.97 34.09 27.81
CA PRO A 67 36.69 32.92 27.28
C PRO A 67 37.24 31.87 28.29
N ALA A 68 37.66 30.74 27.70
CA ALA A 68 38.83 29.90 28.03
C ALA A 68 39.06 29.27 29.43
N SER A 69 39.18 27.95 29.42
CA SER A 69 40.45 27.27 29.78
C SER A 69 40.57 25.95 28.98
N ALA A 70 41.74 25.31 28.94
CA ALA A 70 42.01 24.17 28.05
C ALA A 70 42.91 23.09 28.70
N SER A 71 42.74 21.83 28.31
CA SER A 71 43.83 20.86 28.05
C SER A 71 43.33 19.44 27.67
N THR A 72 44.28 18.61 27.23
CA THR A 72 44.21 17.14 27.01
C THR A 72 43.23 16.62 25.95
N ALA A 73 43.79 16.36 24.77
CA ALA A 73 43.14 15.70 23.64
C ALA A 73 42.96 14.17 23.82
N ALA A 74 42.00 13.62 23.09
CA ALA A 74 42.13 12.34 22.40
C ALA A 74 41.64 12.56 20.95
N GLY A 75 42.53 12.45 19.97
CA GLY A 75 42.24 12.85 18.59
C GLY A 75 41.81 11.68 17.70
N ILE A 76 40.68 11.85 17.00
CA ILE A 76 40.37 11.08 15.78
C ILE A 76 40.36 12.06 14.61
N THR A 77 41.44 12.07 13.83
CA THR A 77 41.54 12.89 12.62
C THR A 77 40.75 12.23 11.50
N ILE A 78 39.47 12.60 11.36
CA ILE A 78 38.66 12.20 10.21
C ILE A 78 39.14 13.02 8.99
N THR A 79 40.01 12.42 8.17
CA THR A 79 40.37 12.96 6.86
C THR A 79 39.19 12.83 5.90
N PRO A 80 38.69 13.93 5.29
CA PRO A 80 37.66 13.86 4.26
C PRO A 80 38.29 13.43 2.93
N SER A 81 38.65 12.14 2.82
CA SER A 81 39.25 11.52 1.65
C SER A 81 38.40 10.36 1.13
N VAL A 82 37.11 10.63 0.89
CA VAL A 82 36.29 9.81 0.00
C VAL A 82 36.42 10.42 -1.39
N SER A 83 37.42 9.96 -2.15
CA SER A 83 37.28 9.98 -3.61
C SER A 83 36.03 9.17 -3.94
N PRO A 84 35.10 9.68 -4.77
CA PRO A 84 33.94 8.88 -5.15
C PRO A 84 34.44 7.63 -5.87
N ALA A 85 34.14 6.46 -5.31
CA ALA A 85 34.23 5.24 -6.09
C ALA A 85 33.19 5.38 -7.22
N LEU A 86 33.64 5.21 -8.47
CA LEU A 86 32.72 5.11 -9.61
C LEU A 86 31.63 4.08 -9.28
N LYS A 87 30.37 4.35 -9.66
CA LYS A 87 29.26 3.40 -9.48
C LYS A 87 29.72 2.01 -9.96
N PRO A 88 29.56 0.95 -9.15
CA PRO A 88 30.08 -0.36 -9.50
C PRO A 88 29.42 -0.83 -10.80
N ALA A 89 30.21 -1.00 -11.85
CA ALA A 89 29.72 -1.59 -13.10
C ALA A 89 29.13 -2.97 -12.79
N VAL A 90 27.90 -3.22 -13.23
CA VAL A 90 27.18 -4.48 -12.99
C VAL A 90 27.83 -5.58 -13.84
N THR A 91 28.85 -6.24 -13.28
CA THR A 91 29.68 -7.22 -13.98
C THR A 91 29.00 -8.59 -14.02
N GLN A 92 28.38 -8.91 -15.17
CA GLN A 92 27.94 -10.26 -15.47
C GLN A 92 28.95 -10.97 -16.38
N ALA A 93 29.84 -11.74 -15.76
CA ALA A 93 30.36 -12.93 -16.44
C ALA A 93 29.23 -13.96 -16.57
N VAL A 94 29.36 -14.90 -17.53
CA VAL A 94 28.34 -15.88 -17.97
C VAL A 94 27.35 -15.34 -19.01
N TYR A 95 27.82 -15.19 -20.24
CA TYR A 95 27.32 -16.00 -21.37
C TYR A 95 28.43 -16.20 -22.40
N ALA A 96 28.55 -17.41 -22.94
CA ALA A 96 29.38 -17.67 -24.12
C ALA A 96 28.54 -17.47 -25.40
N PRO A 97 29.11 -16.98 -26.51
CA PRO A 97 28.36 -16.78 -27.75
C PRO A 97 27.79 -18.11 -28.26
N GLN A 98 26.52 -18.10 -28.69
CA GLN A 98 25.92 -19.26 -29.37
C GLN A 98 26.74 -19.64 -30.61
N ALA A 99 26.81 -20.95 -30.90
CA ALA A 99 27.76 -21.53 -31.84
C ALA A 99 27.69 -21.05 -33.31
N GLY A 100 26.70 -20.23 -33.68
CA GLY A 100 26.65 -19.54 -34.97
C GLY A 100 27.39 -18.18 -35.01
N ALA A 101 27.54 -17.50 -33.88
CA ALA A 101 28.08 -16.13 -33.82
C ALA A 101 29.62 -16.07 -33.93
N ALA A 102 30.33 -17.14 -33.51
CA ALA A 102 31.79 -17.19 -33.47
C ALA A 102 32.46 -17.01 -34.84
N ALA A 103 31.77 -17.32 -35.95
CA ALA A 103 32.27 -17.12 -37.31
C ALA A 103 32.05 -15.69 -37.87
N LEU A 104 31.16 -14.90 -37.26
CA LEU A 104 30.86 -13.52 -37.66
C LEU A 104 31.60 -12.48 -36.81
N ALA A 105 31.92 -12.81 -35.55
CA ALA A 105 32.54 -11.90 -34.59
C ALA A 105 33.90 -11.33 -35.04
N ALA A 106 34.67 -12.08 -35.84
CA ALA A 106 36.02 -11.68 -36.28
C ALA A 106 36.09 -10.49 -37.26
N ALA A 107 34.93 -9.97 -37.70
CA ALA A 107 34.83 -8.81 -38.59
C ALA A 107 33.74 -7.80 -38.18
N ALA A 108 33.16 -7.96 -36.97
CA ALA A 108 32.22 -6.98 -36.42
C ALA A 108 32.97 -5.72 -35.92
N PRO A 109 32.40 -4.51 -36.02
CA PRO A 109 32.98 -3.33 -35.39
C PRO A 109 32.91 -3.44 -33.87
N GLN A 110 33.87 -2.81 -33.19
CA GLN A 110 34.04 -2.79 -31.73
C GLN A 110 34.44 -1.37 -31.29
N GLY A 111 34.10 -0.99 -30.06
CA GLY A 111 34.41 0.34 -29.50
C GLY A 111 33.58 1.49 -30.12
N LYS A 112 34.02 2.74 -29.89
CA LYS A 112 33.27 3.94 -30.28
C LYS A 112 33.22 4.07 -31.82
N LEU A 113 32.00 3.98 -32.37
CA LEU A 113 31.67 4.10 -33.80
C LEU A 113 31.72 5.55 -34.28
N TRP A 114 31.25 6.48 -33.45
CA TRP A 114 31.37 7.92 -33.64
C TRP A 114 31.21 8.68 -32.32
N GLU A 115 31.71 9.91 -32.32
CA GLU A 115 31.75 10.85 -31.21
C GLU A 115 31.33 12.23 -31.73
N ILE A 116 30.58 13.01 -30.96
CA ILE A 116 30.12 14.35 -31.30
C ILE A 116 30.26 15.27 -30.08
N GLY A 117 31.08 16.31 -30.20
CA GLY A 117 31.50 17.17 -29.09
C GLY A 117 32.80 16.68 -28.47
N LYS A 118 32.92 16.82 -27.15
CA LYS A 118 33.92 16.22 -26.28
C LYS A 118 33.34 16.10 -24.88
N HIS A 119 33.76 15.09 -24.14
CA HIS A 119 33.60 15.03 -22.69
C HIS A 119 34.59 15.99 -21.99
N ASP A 120 34.34 17.32 -22.04
CA ASP A 120 35.14 18.34 -21.32
C ASP A 120 34.33 19.27 -20.36
N GLY A 121 33.06 18.95 -20.11
CA GLY A 121 32.18 19.62 -19.15
C GLY A 121 31.55 20.93 -19.64
N SER A 122 31.53 21.12 -20.96
CA SER A 122 31.29 22.35 -21.72
C SER A 122 30.53 22.07 -23.02
N SER A 123 29.80 23.06 -23.53
CA SER A 123 29.17 22.99 -24.85
C SER A 123 29.70 24.10 -25.78
N ALA A 124 30.93 24.56 -25.54
CA ALA A 124 31.51 25.77 -26.12
C ALA A 124 32.02 25.58 -27.56
N GLU A 125 32.21 24.35 -28.03
CA GLU A 125 32.49 23.99 -29.43
C GLU A 125 31.24 24.08 -30.31
N PHE A 126 30.05 23.87 -29.75
CA PHE A 126 28.80 23.80 -30.50
C PHE A 126 28.22 25.17 -30.86
N ALA A 127 27.21 25.19 -31.73
CA ALA A 127 26.35 26.38 -31.94
C ALA A 127 25.12 26.38 -31.02
N ASP A 128 24.49 27.54 -30.86
CA ASP A 128 23.19 27.65 -30.17
C ASP A 128 22.08 26.84 -30.87
N PHE A 129 20.98 26.62 -30.15
CA PHE A 129 19.77 25.97 -30.66
C PHE A 129 19.31 26.63 -31.98
N LYS A 130 19.31 25.86 -33.06
CA LYS A 130 18.98 26.32 -34.42
C LYS A 130 18.12 25.27 -35.15
N PRO A 131 17.13 25.66 -35.97
CA PRO A 131 16.29 24.71 -36.70
C PRO A 131 17.08 23.78 -37.61
N MET A 132 16.62 22.52 -37.73
CA MET A 132 17.30 21.48 -38.50
C MET A 132 16.67 21.26 -39.87
N THR A 133 17.51 21.33 -40.90
CA THR A 133 17.15 21.16 -42.32
C THR A 133 17.97 20.08 -43.03
N ALA A 134 18.89 19.40 -42.32
CA ALA A 134 19.82 18.42 -42.88
C ALA A 134 20.05 17.24 -41.92
N VAL A 135 20.52 16.12 -42.47
CA VAL A 135 21.02 14.95 -41.72
C VAL A 135 22.52 15.13 -41.48
N TYR A 136 22.96 15.08 -40.23
CA TYR A 136 24.38 15.17 -39.89
C TYR A 136 25.06 13.84 -40.16
N SER A 137 26.14 13.82 -40.95
CA SER A 137 26.80 12.57 -41.31
C SER A 137 28.11 12.37 -40.53
N THR A 138 28.11 11.48 -39.54
CA THR A 138 29.32 11.07 -38.82
C THR A 138 30.06 9.95 -39.58
N TYR A 139 30.68 10.31 -40.71
CA TYR A 139 31.54 9.37 -41.44
C TYR A 139 32.90 9.27 -40.76
N ALA A 140 33.29 8.07 -40.32
CA ALA A 140 34.56 7.76 -39.63
C ALA A 140 35.83 7.87 -40.52
N SER A 141 35.80 8.75 -41.53
CA SER A 141 36.87 8.97 -42.51
C SER A 141 37.24 10.45 -42.67
N ASP A 142 36.88 11.31 -41.72
CA ASP A 142 37.36 12.69 -41.64
C ASP A 142 38.24 12.86 -40.38
N PRO A 143 39.58 12.84 -40.51
CA PRO A 143 40.50 13.05 -39.39
C PRO A 143 40.70 14.54 -39.03
N ALA A 144 40.08 15.48 -39.75
CA ALA A 144 40.04 16.86 -39.30
C ALA A 144 39.04 16.97 -38.14
N ALA A 145 39.39 17.69 -37.08
CA ALA A 145 38.46 17.98 -35.98
C ALA A 145 37.19 18.63 -36.57
N PRO A 146 36.00 18.00 -36.47
CA PRO A 146 34.82 18.49 -37.16
C PRO A 146 34.44 19.90 -36.66
N ASP A 147 33.91 20.74 -37.55
CA ASP A 147 33.37 22.03 -37.13
C ASP A 147 32.07 21.80 -36.34
N TRP A 148 32.20 21.63 -35.03
CA TRP A 148 31.07 21.44 -34.13
C TRP A 148 30.13 22.66 -34.09
N LYS A 149 30.48 23.83 -34.65
CA LYS A 149 29.53 24.93 -34.91
C LYS A 149 28.49 24.56 -35.97
N ALA A 150 28.73 23.52 -36.78
CA ALA A 150 27.70 22.91 -37.60
C ALA A 150 26.60 22.24 -36.74
N PHE A 151 26.94 21.63 -35.60
CA PHE A 151 26.03 20.92 -34.71
C PHE A 151 25.46 21.85 -33.61
N PRO A 152 24.29 21.58 -32.99
CA PRO A 152 23.78 22.39 -31.88
C PRO A 152 24.33 21.87 -30.54
N LYS A 153 24.33 22.73 -29.53
CA LYS A 153 24.69 22.39 -28.13
C LYS A 153 23.66 21.54 -27.38
N GLY A 154 22.62 21.06 -28.08
CA GLY A 154 21.44 20.44 -27.46
C GLY A 154 20.21 20.49 -28.34
N MET A 155 19.07 20.07 -27.78
CA MET A 155 17.77 20.14 -28.45
C MET A 155 16.74 20.90 -27.63
N LYS A 156 15.88 21.63 -28.34
CA LYS A 156 14.75 22.39 -27.78
C LYS A 156 13.53 22.22 -28.67
N ALA A 157 12.41 21.76 -28.11
CA ALA A 157 11.22 21.43 -28.90
C ALA A 157 10.68 22.63 -29.70
N SER A 158 10.78 23.86 -29.19
CA SER A 158 10.38 25.07 -29.92
C SER A 158 11.35 25.55 -31.00
N VAL A 159 12.44 24.82 -31.30
CA VAL A 159 13.48 25.23 -32.26
C VAL A 159 13.94 24.05 -33.14
N ASN A 160 14.44 22.98 -32.52
CA ASN A 160 14.96 21.77 -33.15
C ASN A 160 14.38 20.53 -32.48
N LYS A 161 13.05 20.35 -32.60
CA LYS A 161 12.31 19.22 -32.00
C LYS A 161 12.79 17.85 -32.46
N THR A 162 13.35 17.76 -33.66
CA THR A 162 13.96 16.53 -34.20
C THR A 162 15.35 16.80 -34.75
N LEU A 163 16.23 15.80 -34.62
CA LEU A 163 17.59 15.78 -35.16
C LEU A 163 17.84 14.38 -35.75
N SER A 164 18.50 14.29 -36.91
CA SER A 164 18.87 13.02 -37.53
C SER A 164 20.38 12.96 -37.76
N ILE A 165 20.99 11.87 -37.30
CA ILE A 165 22.41 11.53 -37.43
C ILE A 165 22.51 10.32 -38.35
N GLY A 166 23.11 10.51 -39.52
CA GLY A 166 23.44 9.47 -40.47
C GLY A 166 24.85 8.94 -40.22
N TYR A 167 25.03 7.64 -40.23
CA TYR A 167 26.33 6.99 -40.08
C TYR A 167 26.41 5.71 -40.93
N LYS A 168 27.58 5.09 -41.02
CA LYS A 168 27.76 3.84 -41.78
C LYS A 168 28.27 2.72 -40.87
N LEU A 169 27.81 1.51 -41.18
CA LEU A 169 28.26 0.26 -40.58
C LEU A 169 28.69 -0.69 -41.70
N ASP A 170 29.99 -0.92 -41.87
CA ASP A 170 30.48 -1.86 -42.90
C ASP A 170 30.13 -3.32 -42.55
N ALA A 171 30.05 -3.62 -41.25
CA ALA A 171 29.46 -4.82 -40.69
C ALA A 171 28.60 -4.46 -39.46
N LEU A 172 27.69 -5.36 -39.06
CA LEU A 172 26.84 -5.17 -37.88
C LEU A 172 27.64 -5.42 -36.57
N PRO A 173 27.49 -4.58 -35.54
CA PRO A 173 27.94 -4.89 -34.18
C PRO A 173 27.35 -6.22 -33.69
N ALA A 174 28.19 -7.09 -33.12
CA ALA A 174 27.78 -8.46 -32.78
C ALA A 174 26.69 -8.53 -31.70
N TYR A 175 26.63 -7.54 -30.80
CA TYR A 175 25.71 -7.47 -29.68
C TYR A 175 24.87 -6.19 -29.68
N GLY A 176 24.74 -5.49 -30.82
CA GLY A 176 24.11 -4.17 -30.89
C GLY A 176 25.06 -3.04 -30.49
N ALA A 177 24.50 -1.86 -30.21
CA ALA A 177 25.25 -0.65 -29.86
C ALA A 177 24.66 0.06 -28.63
N GLU A 178 25.47 0.88 -27.97
CA GLU A 178 25.07 1.77 -26.88
C GLU A 178 25.20 3.23 -27.35
N LEU A 179 24.15 4.03 -27.18
CA LEU A 179 24.15 5.47 -27.39
C LEU A 179 24.36 6.16 -26.04
N ASP A 180 25.50 6.83 -25.89
CA ASP A 180 25.84 7.66 -24.73
C ASP A 180 25.38 9.10 -24.94
N VAL A 181 24.74 9.68 -23.92
CA VAL A 181 24.23 11.05 -23.92
C VAL A 181 24.60 11.72 -22.59
N HIS A 182 25.65 12.54 -22.58
CA HIS A 182 26.06 13.29 -21.39
C HIS A 182 25.37 14.65 -21.36
N ILE A 183 24.51 14.89 -20.36
CA ILE A 183 23.72 16.12 -20.24
C ILE A 183 24.38 17.11 -19.27
N LEU A 184 24.68 18.32 -19.75
CA LEU A 184 25.26 19.41 -18.95
C LEU A 184 24.21 20.25 -18.21
N ASN A 185 23.01 20.31 -18.76
CA ASN A 185 21.94 21.21 -18.33
C ASN A 185 20.60 20.76 -18.93
N ALA A 186 19.51 20.76 -18.14
CA ALA A 186 18.17 20.51 -18.65
C ALA A 186 17.12 21.24 -17.82
N TYR A 187 15.96 21.49 -18.41
CA TYR A 187 14.85 22.16 -17.75
C TYR A 187 14.01 21.21 -16.88
N MET A 188 13.50 21.71 -15.75
CA MET A 188 12.62 21.03 -14.78
C MET A 188 11.26 20.51 -15.33
N SER A 189 11.05 20.52 -16.65
CA SER A 189 9.87 20.00 -17.36
C SER A 189 9.95 18.50 -17.62
N VAL A 190 11.12 17.89 -17.39
CA VAL A 190 11.45 16.51 -17.79
C VAL A 190 11.27 16.31 -19.30
N PRO A 191 12.11 16.98 -20.13
CA PRO A 191 12.14 16.72 -21.55
C PRO A 191 12.52 15.25 -21.80
N GLN A 192 11.80 14.60 -22.70
CA GLN A 192 12.07 13.21 -23.07
C GLN A 192 12.79 13.18 -24.40
N MET A 193 13.88 12.41 -24.52
CA MET A 193 14.54 12.16 -25.79
C MET A 193 14.06 10.79 -26.32
N ALA A 194 13.09 10.81 -27.23
CA ALA A 194 12.69 9.60 -27.96
C ALA A 194 13.71 9.33 -29.08
N VAL A 195 14.32 8.13 -29.07
CA VAL A 195 15.40 7.75 -29.98
C VAL A 195 14.90 6.67 -30.92
N TYR A 196 15.01 6.92 -32.23
CA TYR A 196 14.67 5.95 -33.26
C TYR A 196 15.92 5.56 -34.05
N SER A 197 16.20 4.26 -34.16
CA SER A 197 17.20 3.74 -35.11
C SER A 197 16.49 3.18 -36.33
N ASN A 198 16.88 3.65 -37.52
CA ASN A 198 16.29 3.26 -38.81
C ASN A 198 14.74 3.35 -38.85
N GLY A 199 14.17 4.33 -38.15
CA GLY A 199 12.71 4.54 -38.05
C GLY A 199 11.98 3.65 -37.04
N ARG A 200 12.69 2.82 -36.27
CA ARG A 200 12.17 2.03 -35.14
C ARG A 200 12.55 2.68 -33.82
N LEU A 201 11.60 2.83 -32.88
CA LEU A 201 11.93 3.37 -31.55
C LEU A 201 12.85 2.37 -30.82
N ALA A 202 14.08 2.79 -30.52
CA ALA A 202 15.01 2.03 -29.69
C ALA A 202 14.69 2.23 -28.19
N GLY A 203 14.31 3.45 -27.82
CA GLY A 203 13.85 3.76 -26.47
C GLY A 203 13.57 5.24 -26.29
N MET A 204 13.41 5.65 -25.03
CA MET A 204 13.10 7.03 -24.68
C MET A 204 13.78 7.39 -23.36
N LEU A 205 14.66 8.39 -23.36
CA LEU A 205 15.38 8.83 -22.17
C LEU A 205 14.56 9.87 -21.41
N GLN A 206 14.45 9.74 -20.09
CA GLN A 206 13.84 10.73 -19.21
C GLN A 206 14.94 11.65 -18.66
N ILE A 207 15.04 12.89 -19.13
CA ILE A 207 16.16 13.76 -18.76
C ILE A 207 15.71 14.68 -17.62
N ALA A 208 16.24 14.45 -16.42
CA ALA A 208 16.05 15.35 -15.29
C ALA A 208 16.99 16.57 -15.39
N GLY A 209 16.60 17.67 -14.74
CA GLY A 209 17.42 18.88 -14.72
C GLY A 209 16.84 19.98 -13.84
N THR A 210 17.73 20.77 -13.23
CA THR A 210 17.37 21.81 -12.26
C THR A 210 17.15 23.18 -12.92
N SER A 211 17.36 23.35 -14.23
CA SER A 211 17.16 24.66 -14.87
C SER A 211 15.70 25.09 -14.85
N GLY A 212 15.47 26.36 -14.54
CA GLY A 212 14.13 26.92 -14.30
C GLY A 212 13.56 26.66 -12.91
N SER A 213 14.18 25.82 -12.07
CA SER A 213 13.79 25.70 -10.66
C SER A 213 14.10 26.98 -9.89
N GLY A 214 15.37 27.42 -9.91
CA GLY A 214 15.92 28.38 -8.95
C GLY A 214 16.70 27.74 -7.79
N GLY A 215 16.94 26.43 -7.85
CA GLY A 215 17.91 25.74 -7.00
C GLY A 215 19.34 26.21 -7.27
N ALA A 216 20.23 26.06 -6.29
CA ALA A 216 21.59 26.62 -6.34
C ALA A 216 22.59 25.81 -7.17
N ASN A 217 22.34 24.51 -7.33
CA ASN A 217 23.28 23.56 -7.94
C ASN A 217 22.71 23.03 -9.28
N PRO A 218 23.53 22.96 -10.35
CA PRO A 218 23.15 22.26 -11.57
C PRO A 218 23.08 20.74 -11.32
N TYR A 219 22.33 20.04 -12.16
CA TYR A 219 22.36 18.58 -12.28
C TYR A 219 22.94 18.20 -13.65
N ARG A 220 23.81 17.19 -13.66
CA ARG A 220 24.48 16.60 -14.82
C ARG A 220 24.44 15.09 -14.67
N ASP A 221 24.28 14.35 -15.76
CA ASP A 221 24.15 12.90 -15.75
C ASP A 221 24.44 12.31 -17.15
N GLY A 222 25.05 11.12 -17.21
CA GLY A 222 25.18 10.32 -18.42
C GLY A 222 24.00 9.35 -18.58
N TYR A 223 23.28 9.45 -19.68
CA TYR A 223 22.18 8.56 -20.03
C TYR A 223 22.62 7.62 -21.14
N ARG A 224 22.43 6.30 -20.98
CA ARG A 224 22.82 5.30 -21.98
C ARG A 224 21.62 4.55 -22.55
N LEU A 225 21.57 4.39 -23.86
CA LEU A 225 20.49 3.66 -24.53
C LEU A 225 21.04 2.52 -25.37
N TYR A 226 20.60 1.30 -25.08
CA TYR A 226 20.85 0.17 -25.96
C TYR A 226 20.05 0.28 -27.26
N ILE A 227 20.73 0.02 -28.37
CA ILE A 227 20.15 -0.10 -29.71
C ILE A 227 20.37 -1.55 -30.17
N PRO A 228 19.32 -2.38 -30.20
CA PRO A 228 19.40 -3.77 -30.67
C PRO A 228 19.97 -3.87 -32.08
N VAL A 229 20.72 -4.94 -32.35
CA VAL A 229 21.33 -5.20 -33.68
C VAL A 229 20.29 -5.27 -34.79
N GLU A 230 19.05 -5.61 -34.47
CA GLU A 230 17.91 -5.71 -35.39
C GLU A 230 17.24 -4.36 -35.68
N LEU A 231 17.64 -3.29 -34.96
CA LEU A 231 17.36 -1.90 -35.33
C LEU A 231 18.53 -1.26 -36.09
N LEU A 232 19.61 -2.01 -36.37
CA LEU A 232 20.75 -1.63 -37.18
C LEU A 232 20.71 -2.35 -38.54
N LYS A 233 21.51 -1.88 -39.50
CA LYS A 233 21.74 -2.57 -40.79
C LYS A 233 23.14 -2.27 -41.32
N SER A 234 23.65 -3.09 -42.24
CA SER A 234 24.88 -2.75 -42.98
C SER A 234 24.65 -1.57 -43.94
N GLY A 235 25.69 -0.76 -44.16
CA GLY A 235 25.62 0.47 -44.95
C GLY A 235 25.09 1.65 -44.15
N SER A 236 24.34 2.55 -44.80
CA SER A 236 23.89 3.82 -44.21
C SER A 236 22.73 3.63 -43.23
N ASN A 237 22.96 3.98 -41.96
CA ASN A 237 21.98 4.00 -40.88
C ASN A 237 21.51 5.43 -40.60
N GLU A 238 20.34 5.57 -39.96
CA GLU A 238 19.88 6.83 -39.34
C GLU A 238 19.58 6.58 -37.86
N LEU A 239 20.11 7.44 -37.00
CA LEU A 239 19.67 7.62 -35.62
C LEU A 239 18.97 8.97 -35.51
N LYS A 240 17.67 8.94 -35.22
CA LYS A 240 16.81 10.13 -35.11
C LYS A 240 16.44 10.36 -33.65
N LEU A 241 16.70 11.57 -33.17
CA LEU A 241 16.27 12.07 -31.86
C LEU A 241 14.99 12.92 -32.01
N GLU A 242 14.10 12.84 -31.03
CA GLU A 242 12.90 13.68 -30.91
C GLU A 242 12.70 14.16 -29.47
N VAL A 243 12.56 15.47 -29.25
CA VAL A 243 12.18 16.04 -27.95
C VAL A 243 10.66 15.91 -27.77
N TYR A 244 10.27 15.18 -26.72
CA TYR A 244 8.89 14.85 -26.42
C TYR A 244 8.49 15.28 -24.98
N ALA A 245 7.20 15.53 -24.80
CA ALA A 245 6.62 16.02 -23.55
C ALA A 245 6.05 14.90 -22.67
N GLY A 246 5.51 13.85 -23.30
CA GLY A 246 4.71 12.79 -22.67
C GLY A 246 3.32 12.69 -23.28
N SER A 247 2.65 11.55 -23.06
CA SER A 247 1.40 11.19 -23.74
C SER A 247 0.18 12.06 -23.38
N TYR A 248 0.31 12.95 -22.39
CA TYR A 248 -0.74 13.85 -21.89
C TYR A 248 -0.54 15.33 -22.24
N ALA A 249 0.57 15.71 -22.87
CA ALA A 249 0.98 17.11 -23.04
C ALA A 249 0.96 17.58 -24.50
N GLY A 250 0.34 18.74 -24.73
CA GLY A 250 0.32 19.45 -26.02
C GLY A 250 1.53 20.37 -26.25
N THR A 251 1.62 20.94 -27.45
CA THR A 251 2.78 21.74 -27.92
C THR A 251 2.98 23.08 -27.21
N SER A 252 2.04 23.56 -26.38
CA SER A 252 2.26 24.79 -25.60
C SER A 252 3.39 24.68 -24.57
N GLY A 253 3.81 23.45 -24.23
CA GLY A 253 5.01 23.20 -23.42
C GLY A 253 6.35 23.30 -24.15
N ASP A 254 6.37 23.36 -25.49
CA ASP A 254 7.59 23.18 -26.30
C ASP A 254 8.71 24.20 -26.02
N ALA A 255 8.38 25.38 -25.45
CA ALA A 255 9.36 26.38 -25.04
C ALA A 255 10.19 25.97 -23.80
N TYR A 256 9.68 25.04 -22.99
CA TYR A 256 10.30 24.53 -21.76
C TYR A 256 10.96 23.17 -21.94
N LEU A 257 10.70 22.45 -23.04
CA LEU A 257 11.29 21.15 -23.31
C LEU A 257 12.66 21.34 -24.00
N TRP A 258 13.73 21.39 -23.21
CA TRP A 258 15.09 21.52 -23.73
C TRP A 258 16.17 20.96 -22.78
N TYR A 259 17.28 20.55 -23.37
CA TYR A 259 18.51 20.10 -22.72
C TYR A 259 19.74 20.52 -23.55
N GLU A 260 20.88 20.69 -22.87
CA GLU A 260 22.21 20.95 -23.44
C GLU A 260 23.14 19.77 -23.09
N TRP A 261 23.99 19.34 -24.02
CA TRP A 261 24.86 18.18 -23.89
C TRP A 261 26.36 18.54 -23.94
N ASP A 262 27.17 17.63 -23.40
CA ASP A 262 28.64 17.63 -23.46
C ASP A 262 29.09 16.85 -24.70
N GLU A 263 28.72 15.57 -24.72
CA GLU A 263 29.06 14.62 -25.76
C GLU A 263 27.85 13.76 -26.12
N LEU A 264 27.74 13.40 -27.41
CA LEU A 264 26.96 12.27 -27.89
C LEU A 264 27.91 11.24 -28.50
N SER A 265 27.80 9.98 -28.08
CA SER A 265 28.66 8.88 -28.55
C SER A 265 27.82 7.67 -28.94
N LEU A 266 28.27 6.90 -29.92
CA LEU A 266 27.69 5.58 -30.22
C LEU A 266 28.79 4.53 -30.19
N THR A 267 28.64 3.50 -29.35
CA THR A 267 29.64 2.47 -29.09
C THR A 267 29.12 1.10 -29.54
N ALA A 268 29.89 0.38 -30.36
CA ALA A 268 29.60 -1.01 -30.73
C ALA A 268 29.96 -1.95 -29.56
N LEU A 269 28.98 -2.74 -29.11
CA LEU A 269 29.15 -3.58 -27.92
C LEU A 269 29.95 -4.85 -28.22
N GLU A 270 30.96 -5.12 -27.38
CA GLU A 270 31.85 -6.28 -27.45
C GLU A 270 31.32 -7.51 -26.71
N ALA A 271 30.27 -7.34 -25.91
CA ALA A 271 29.57 -8.36 -25.13
C ALA A 271 28.05 -8.06 -25.14
N PRO A 272 27.17 -8.99 -24.73
CA PRO A 272 25.75 -8.71 -24.55
C PRO A 272 25.54 -7.47 -23.66
N ALA A 273 24.57 -6.63 -24.00
CA ALA A 273 24.32 -5.38 -23.29
C ALA A 273 24.08 -5.61 -21.78
N ALA A 274 24.90 -4.94 -20.96
CA ALA A 274 24.61 -4.76 -19.55
C ALA A 274 23.42 -3.79 -19.39
N GLU A 275 22.75 -3.84 -18.25
CA GLU A 275 21.81 -2.79 -17.88
C GLU A 275 22.59 -1.55 -17.37
N PRO A 276 22.12 -0.30 -17.62
CA PRO A 276 20.80 0.05 -18.12
C PRO A 276 20.62 -0.01 -19.63
N ILE A 277 19.48 -0.53 -20.03
CA ILE A 277 19.10 -0.61 -21.44
C ILE A 277 18.38 0.67 -21.91
N HIS A 278 17.83 1.51 -21.00
CA HIS A 278 17.06 2.74 -21.33
C HIS A 278 17.29 3.93 -20.39
N GLY A 279 18.54 4.40 -20.29
CA GLY A 279 18.93 5.62 -19.58
C GLY A 279 19.69 5.31 -18.30
N ARG A 280 18.99 5.32 -17.17
CA ARG A 280 19.49 4.90 -15.86
C ARG A 280 18.98 3.49 -15.53
N TYR A 281 19.65 2.79 -14.61
CA TYR A 281 19.18 1.49 -14.13
C TYR A 281 18.23 1.73 -12.97
N VAL A 282 16.93 1.71 -13.27
CA VAL A 282 15.87 2.17 -12.35
C VAL A 282 15.00 1.01 -11.91
N HIS A 283 15.13 0.64 -10.63
CA HIS A 283 14.21 -0.31 -10.00
C HIS A 283 12.91 0.41 -9.60
N LEU A 284 11.75 -0.09 -10.04
CA LEU A 284 10.43 0.51 -9.78
C LEU A 284 9.46 -0.48 -9.13
N GLY A 285 8.92 -0.11 -7.98
CA GLY A 285 7.87 -0.85 -7.27
C GLY A 285 6.98 0.06 -6.43
N THR A 286 6.50 -0.44 -5.29
CA THR A 286 5.50 0.23 -4.43
C THR A 286 5.49 -0.39 -3.02
N ALA A 287 4.78 0.23 -2.07
CA ALA A 287 4.31 -0.47 -0.86
C ALA A 287 2.93 -1.08 -1.14
N ILE A 288 2.73 -2.40 -0.96
CA ILE A 288 1.45 -3.02 -1.35
C ILE A 288 0.27 -2.47 -0.52
N THR A 289 0.42 -2.28 0.79
CA THR A 289 -0.61 -1.68 1.64
C THR A 289 -0.05 -0.57 2.54
N ASN A 290 -0.65 0.62 2.49
CA ASN A 290 -0.52 1.63 3.54
C ASN A 290 -1.68 1.42 4.54
N GLY A 291 -1.45 0.64 5.60
CA GLY A 291 -2.53 0.22 6.53
C GLY A 291 -2.33 -1.07 7.33
N PHE A 292 -1.20 -1.78 7.19
CA PHE A 292 -0.77 -2.91 8.05
C PHE A 292 -1.72 -4.13 8.11
N ALA A 293 -1.72 -4.89 7.02
CA ALA A 293 -2.31 -6.22 6.96
C ALA A 293 -1.34 -7.25 6.34
N MET A 294 -0.15 -7.43 6.93
CA MET A 294 0.80 -8.46 6.49
C MET A 294 0.41 -9.84 7.03
N ASN A 295 -0.58 -10.45 6.40
CA ASN A 295 -1.10 -11.78 6.74
C ASN A 295 -1.33 -12.64 5.47
N ASP A 296 -1.77 -13.87 5.65
CA ASP A 296 -1.97 -14.85 4.57
C ASP A 296 -2.98 -14.36 3.52
N ASN A 297 -3.96 -13.55 3.92
CA ASN A 297 -5.02 -13.01 3.06
C ASN A 297 -4.60 -11.83 2.16
N VAL A 298 -3.54 -11.11 2.52
CA VAL A 298 -2.91 -10.11 1.64
C VAL A 298 -1.74 -10.72 0.86
N THR A 299 -0.95 -11.59 1.52
CA THR A 299 0.19 -12.31 0.91
C THR A 299 -0.25 -13.10 -0.32
N ARG A 300 -1.44 -13.71 -0.28
CA ARG A 300 -2.01 -14.44 -1.42
C ARG A 300 -2.35 -13.62 -2.66
N LEU A 301 -2.37 -12.29 -2.55
CA LEU A 301 -2.65 -11.38 -3.67
C LEU A 301 -1.35 -10.95 -4.39
N LEU A 302 -0.18 -11.10 -3.76
CA LEU A 302 1.09 -10.56 -4.26
C LEU A 302 1.47 -11.00 -5.68
N PRO A 303 1.36 -12.28 -6.11
CA PRO A 303 1.86 -12.70 -7.41
C PRO A 303 1.15 -11.97 -8.57
N GLY A 304 -0.15 -12.18 -8.70
CA GLY A 304 -0.94 -11.56 -9.78
C GLY A 304 -0.95 -10.02 -9.72
N LEU A 305 -0.84 -9.41 -8.54
CA LEU A 305 -0.75 -7.95 -8.44
C LEU A 305 0.61 -7.39 -8.82
N THR A 306 1.73 -8.05 -8.48
CA THR A 306 3.07 -7.56 -8.87
C THR A 306 3.39 -7.82 -10.35
N GLU A 307 2.83 -8.87 -10.94
CA GLU A 307 2.82 -9.10 -12.38
C GLU A 307 1.93 -8.07 -13.12
N TRP A 308 0.79 -7.70 -12.54
CA TRP A 308 -0.08 -6.65 -13.10
C TRP A 308 0.44 -5.22 -12.84
N LEU A 309 1.28 -4.99 -11.84
CA LEU A 309 2.08 -3.77 -11.71
C LEU A 309 3.19 -3.70 -12.78
N GLY A 310 3.67 -4.86 -13.23
CA GLY A 310 4.77 -5.00 -14.19
C GLY A 310 6.16 -5.02 -13.58
N SER A 311 6.26 -5.04 -12.24
CA SER A 311 7.52 -5.04 -11.49
C SER A 311 8.09 -6.45 -11.24
N ALA A 312 7.29 -7.51 -11.38
CA ALA A 312 7.70 -8.88 -11.06
C ALA A 312 8.93 -9.38 -11.84
N TYR A 313 9.63 -10.34 -11.23
CA TYR A 313 10.74 -11.15 -11.76
C TYR A 313 12.04 -10.41 -12.11
N SER A 314 12.06 -9.07 -12.06
CA SER A 314 13.14 -8.22 -12.56
C SER A 314 14.10 -7.66 -11.50
N GLY A 315 14.06 -8.14 -10.25
CA GLY A 315 14.91 -7.62 -9.16
C GLY A 315 14.41 -6.31 -8.52
N ASN A 316 13.20 -5.85 -8.89
CA ASN A 316 12.64 -4.59 -8.44
C ASN A 316 12.40 -4.52 -6.92
N MET A 317 12.39 -3.30 -6.39
CA MET A 317 12.28 -3.06 -4.96
C MET A 317 10.85 -2.81 -4.51
N MET A 318 10.49 -3.36 -3.35
CA MET A 318 9.16 -3.22 -2.75
C MET A 318 9.30 -2.72 -1.33
N ARG A 319 8.55 -1.68 -0.95
CA ARG A 319 8.60 -1.16 0.42
C ARG A 319 7.72 -2.01 1.34
N VAL A 320 8.28 -2.38 2.48
CA VAL A 320 7.68 -3.28 3.46
C VAL A 320 7.73 -2.61 4.83
N PRO A 321 6.71 -1.81 5.19
CA PRO A 321 6.65 -1.19 6.49
C PRO A 321 6.29 -2.26 7.55
N ALA A 322 7.27 -2.61 8.38
CA ALA A 322 7.22 -3.63 9.42
C ALA A 322 7.57 -3.02 10.80
N TRP A 323 6.95 -1.87 11.09
CA TRP A 323 7.24 -1.01 12.23
C TRP A 323 7.12 -1.70 13.60
N SER A 324 7.87 -1.21 14.60
CA SER A 324 7.80 -1.67 15.99
C SER A 324 6.45 -1.47 16.68
N ASP A 325 5.54 -0.73 16.06
CA ASP A 325 4.14 -0.56 16.46
C ASP A 325 3.31 -1.85 16.25
N THR A 326 3.63 -2.65 15.23
CA THR A 326 2.81 -3.78 14.76
C THR A 326 3.39 -5.16 15.10
N ARG A 327 4.22 -5.23 16.15
CA ARG A 327 5.00 -6.41 16.60
C ARG A 327 4.36 -7.78 16.41
N ASN A 328 3.12 -7.94 16.86
CA ASN A 328 2.42 -9.23 16.81
C ASN A 328 2.14 -9.66 15.35
N GLN A 329 1.89 -8.71 14.44
CA GLN A 329 1.63 -9.01 13.04
C GLN A 329 2.87 -9.55 12.31
N TRP A 330 4.07 -9.02 12.62
CA TRP A 330 5.27 -9.50 11.93
C TRP A 330 5.64 -10.94 12.33
N GLN A 331 5.36 -11.33 13.58
CA GLN A 331 5.58 -12.71 14.04
C GLN A 331 4.72 -13.71 13.26
N ASP A 332 3.49 -13.33 12.92
CA ASP A 332 2.54 -14.23 12.26
C ASP A 332 2.62 -14.25 10.73
N GLY A 333 2.90 -13.13 10.05
CA GLY A 333 2.75 -13.07 8.58
C GLY A 333 3.90 -12.48 7.77
N LEU A 334 4.83 -11.74 8.38
CA LEU A 334 5.92 -11.08 7.64
C LEU A 334 6.85 -12.09 6.93
N GLY A 335 7.09 -13.26 7.54
CA GLY A 335 7.96 -14.29 6.95
C GLY A 335 7.49 -14.78 5.58
N ALA A 336 6.22 -15.18 5.49
CA ALA A 336 5.60 -15.62 4.23
C ALA A 336 5.48 -14.49 3.21
N TYR A 337 5.22 -13.25 3.67
CA TYR A 337 5.17 -12.06 2.83
C TYR A 337 6.54 -11.76 2.18
N LEU A 338 7.61 -11.68 2.98
CA LEU A 338 8.98 -11.45 2.49
C LEU A 338 9.46 -12.58 1.56
N GLN A 339 9.17 -13.84 1.91
CA GLN A 339 9.53 -14.98 1.07
C GLN A 339 8.75 -14.96 -0.26
N THR A 340 7.46 -14.59 -0.26
CA THR A 340 6.68 -14.43 -1.51
C THR A 340 7.27 -13.33 -2.40
N LEU A 341 7.72 -12.20 -1.84
CA LEU A 341 8.43 -11.17 -2.62
C LEU A 341 9.74 -11.70 -3.21
N LYS A 342 10.53 -12.43 -2.43
CA LYS A 342 11.77 -13.09 -2.89
C LYS A 342 11.50 -14.12 -4.00
N ASP A 343 10.40 -14.87 -3.92
CA ASP A 343 9.96 -15.83 -4.94
C ASP A 343 9.50 -15.18 -6.24
N LEU A 344 9.10 -13.92 -6.18
CA LEU A 344 8.80 -13.04 -7.32
C LEU A 344 10.04 -12.29 -7.83
N ASN A 345 11.23 -12.62 -7.33
CA ASN A 345 12.49 -11.87 -7.54
C ASN A 345 12.33 -10.36 -7.30
N LEU A 346 11.73 -10.02 -6.16
CA LEU A 346 11.62 -8.64 -5.66
C LEU A 346 12.50 -8.49 -4.42
N GLN A 347 12.99 -7.27 -4.19
CA GLN A 347 13.91 -6.94 -3.10
C GLN A 347 13.18 -6.09 -2.04
N PRO A 348 12.92 -6.62 -0.83
CA PRO A 348 12.26 -5.85 0.21
C PRO A 348 13.14 -4.72 0.76
N VAL A 349 12.50 -3.57 0.95
CA VAL A 349 13.04 -2.42 1.67
C VAL A 349 12.22 -2.23 2.94
N VAL A 350 12.84 -2.50 4.09
CA VAL A 350 12.13 -2.66 5.36
C VAL A 350 12.22 -1.41 6.20
N GLY A 351 11.06 -0.83 6.54
CA GLY A 351 10.93 0.14 7.62
C GLY A 351 10.61 -0.60 8.92
N MET A 352 11.44 -0.46 9.96
CA MET A 352 11.42 -1.38 11.13
C MET A 352 11.09 -0.71 12.47
N ILE A 353 11.39 0.58 12.65
CA ILE A 353 11.17 1.33 13.90
C ILE A 353 9.97 2.26 13.74
N GLY A 354 8.95 2.08 14.58
CA GLY A 354 7.69 2.81 14.54
C GLY A 354 7.58 3.94 15.55
N SER A 355 6.41 4.56 15.58
CA SER A 355 6.07 5.72 16.40
C SER A 355 6.23 5.48 17.91
N ASN A 356 5.97 4.26 18.40
CA ASN A 356 6.14 3.87 19.80
C ASN A 356 7.59 3.96 20.30
N TYR A 357 8.55 3.88 19.39
CA TYR A 357 9.98 3.94 19.66
C TYR A 357 10.57 5.28 19.22
N MET A 358 10.28 5.79 18.03
CA MET A 358 10.78 7.11 17.60
C MET A 358 10.27 8.24 18.53
N GLY A 359 9.04 8.13 19.03
CA GLY A 359 8.45 9.06 20.01
C GLY A 359 8.81 8.79 21.48
N SER A 360 9.70 7.81 21.76
CA SER A 360 10.14 7.50 23.14
C SER A 360 11.00 8.61 23.73
N THR A 361 10.98 8.75 25.06
CA THR A 361 11.74 9.80 25.78
C THR A 361 13.24 9.74 25.51
N GLU A 362 13.82 8.54 25.33
CA GLU A 362 15.24 8.35 25.03
C GLU A 362 15.55 8.78 23.59
N MET A 363 14.76 8.34 22.60
CA MET A 363 14.93 8.75 21.20
C MET A 363 14.75 10.26 21.02
N LEU A 364 13.78 10.87 21.69
CA LEU A 364 13.56 12.32 21.70
C LEU A 364 14.68 13.08 22.41
N ALA A 365 15.34 12.49 23.40
CA ALA A 365 16.55 13.02 24.03
C ALA A 365 17.82 12.86 23.16
N GLY A 366 17.75 12.11 22.06
CA GLY A 366 18.86 11.89 21.13
C GLY A 366 19.64 10.59 21.35
N HIS A 367 19.06 9.61 22.06
CA HIS A 367 19.71 8.34 22.41
C HIS A 367 18.90 7.09 22.03
N VAL A 368 19.58 6.05 21.57
CA VAL A 368 18.97 4.76 21.22
C VAL A 368 19.15 3.77 22.37
N SER A 369 18.06 3.36 23.02
CA SER A 369 18.14 2.47 24.20
C SER A 369 18.50 1.02 23.84
N GLU A 370 18.97 0.26 24.83
CA GLU A 370 19.23 -1.18 24.64
C GLU A 370 17.96 -2.01 24.44
N GLU A 371 16.77 -1.49 24.79
CA GLU A 371 15.50 -2.14 24.40
C GLU A 371 15.33 -2.08 22.87
N ILE A 372 15.49 -0.89 22.28
CA ILE A 372 15.42 -0.67 20.84
C ILE A 372 16.49 -1.50 20.11
N LYS A 373 17.74 -1.46 20.59
CA LYS A 373 18.84 -2.26 20.02
C LYS A 373 18.58 -3.77 20.14
N THR A 374 17.92 -4.23 21.20
CA THR A 374 17.53 -5.65 21.36
C THR A 374 16.42 -6.05 20.40
N TYR A 375 15.39 -5.21 20.23
CA TYR A 375 14.36 -5.42 19.22
C TYR A 375 14.94 -5.53 17.81
N ILE A 376 15.88 -4.64 17.44
CA ILE A 376 16.58 -4.70 16.15
C ILE A 376 17.33 -6.03 16.01
N ARG A 377 18.10 -6.45 17.03
CA ARG A 377 18.84 -7.73 17.00
C ARG A 377 17.90 -8.93 16.83
N GLN A 378 16.72 -8.92 17.45
CA GLN A 378 15.70 -9.96 17.30
C GLN A 378 15.08 -9.96 15.90
N PHE A 379 14.69 -8.80 15.38
CA PHE A 379 14.10 -8.68 14.03
C PHE A 379 15.10 -9.10 12.94
N MET A 380 16.35 -8.67 13.05
CA MET A 380 17.43 -9.09 12.14
C MET A 380 17.68 -10.61 12.21
N ALA A 381 17.64 -11.21 13.40
CA ALA A 381 17.80 -12.65 13.57
C ALA A 381 16.64 -13.48 12.96
N SER A 382 15.43 -12.92 12.91
CA SER A 382 14.25 -13.57 12.31
C SER A 382 14.12 -13.36 10.80
N TYR A 383 14.48 -12.17 10.27
CA TYR A 383 14.17 -11.79 8.89
C TYR A 383 15.35 -11.23 8.09
N GLY A 384 16.52 -11.01 8.69
CA GLY A 384 17.66 -10.32 8.07
C GLY A 384 18.27 -11.03 6.84
N SER A 385 17.94 -12.31 6.63
CA SER A 385 18.29 -13.07 5.42
C SER A 385 17.31 -12.88 4.25
N SER A 386 16.16 -12.25 4.50
CA SER A 386 15.05 -12.06 3.55
C SER A 386 14.92 -10.63 3.02
N PHE A 387 15.74 -9.69 3.51
CA PHE A 387 15.83 -8.33 2.97
C PHE A 387 17.28 -7.83 2.98
N ALA A 388 17.60 -6.90 2.08
CA ALA A 388 18.90 -6.25 2.02
C ALA A 388 18.84 -4.79 2.48
N TYR A 389 17.72 -4.10 2.27
CA TYR A 389 17.62 -2.65 2.48
C TYR A 389 16.76 -2.33 3.70
N LEU A 390 17.22 -1.37 4.50
CA LEU A 390 16.58 -0.95 5.75
C LEU A 390 16.49 0.58 5.79
N GLU A 391 15.27 1.10 5.86
CA GLU A 391 14.99 2.53 5.96
C GLU A 391 15.14 3.00 7.41
N LEU A 392 16.02 3.99 7.64
CA LEU A 392 16.32 4.48 8.99
C LEU A 392 15.11 5.10 9.70
N ASP A 393 14.33 5.91 8.98
CA ASP A 393 13.19 6.66 9.51
C ASP A 393 12.31 7.19 8.37
N ASN A 394 11.05 7.52 8.68
CA ASN A 394 10.04 8.01 7.75
C ASN A 394 9.68 9.48 8.08
N GLU A 395 10.10 10.43 7.25
CA GLU A 395 9.81 11.87 7.42
C GLU A 395 10.17 12.46 8.81
N PRO A 396 11.43 12.32 9.30
CA PRO A 396 11.84 12.71 10.66
C PRO A 396 11.36 14.09 11.12
N GLY A 397 11.48 15.10 10.28
CA GLY A 397 11.07 16.47 10.59
C GLY A 397 9.56 16.64 10.71
N VAL A 398 8.75 15.80 10.06
CA VAL A 398 7.28 15.83 10.12
C VAL A 398 6.78 15.23 11.43
N PHE A 399 7.45 14.19 11.93
CA PHE A 399 7.13 13.53 13.20
C PHE A 399 7.98 14.02 14.39
N ASN A 400 8.82 15.04 14.17
CA ASN A 400 9.69 15.65 15.19
C ASN A 400 10.66 14.65 15.86
N HIS A 401 11.21 13.73 15.07
CA HIS A 401 12.24 12.79 15.52
C HIS A 401 13.61 13.49 15.67
N ASN A 402 14.46 13.02 16.58
CA ASN A 402 15.71 13.69 16.93
C ASN A 402 16.87 13.28 16.01
N GLN A 403 17.58 14.25 15.44
CA GLN A 403 18.74 14.03 14.57
C GLN A 403 19.82 13.14 15.19
N ALA A 404 20.12 13.32 16.49
CA ALA A 404 21.20 12.61 17.16
C ALA A 404 20.88 11.11 17.39
N SER A 405 19.61 10.76 17.68
CA SER A 405 19.22 9.36 17.82
C SER A 405 19.21 8.63 16.47
N LEU A 406 18.94 9.31 15.35
CA LEU A 406 19.12 8.73 14.02
C LEU A 406 20.60 8.51 13.66
N VAL A 407 21.50 9.39 14.11
CA VAL A 407 22.96 9.17 13.97
C VAL A 407 23.41 7.96 14.80
N GLU A 408 22.99 7.84 16.05
CA GLU A 408 23.30 6.65 16.87
C GLU A 408 22.66 5.37 16.29
N LEU A 409 21.44 5.44 15.76
CA LEU A 409 20.76 4.31 15.12
C LEU A 409 21.52 3.83 13.87
N ALA A 410 21.99 4.76 13.03
CA ALA A 410 22.79 4.43 11.85
C ALA A 410 24.17 3.85 12.24
N GLN A 411 24.83 4.37 13.28
CA GLN A 411 26.05 3.78 13.84
C GLN A 411 25.81 2.36 14.36
N PHE A 412 24.70 2.14 15.07
CA PHE A 412 24.33 0.82 15.56
C PHE A 412 24.07 -0.15 14.41
N LEU A 413 23.34 0.25 13.37
CA LEU A 413 23.07 -0.59 12.20
C LEU A 413 24.33 -0.90 11.38
N GLN A 414 25.29 0.03 11.27
CA GLN A 414 26.61 -0.25 10.68
C GLN A 414 27.33 -1.38 11.43
N SER A 415 27.22 -1.43 12.77
CA SER A 415 27.80 -2.54 13.57
C SER A 415 27.16 -3.90 13.27
N GLN A 416 25.91 -3.95 12.80
CA GLN A 416 25.22 -5.21 12.48
C GLN A 416 25.68 -5.82 11.15
N LYS A 417 26.32 -5.05 10.25
CA LYS A 417 26.82 -5.55 8.95
C LYS A 417 27.86 -6.67 9.07
N ALA A 418 28.53 -6.80 10.22
CA ALA A 418 29.43 -7.93 10.48
C ALA A 418 28.71 -9.29 10.55
N ALA A 419 27.42 -9.29 10.90
CA ALA A 419 26.56 -10.48 10.89
C ALA A 419 25.65 -10.54 9.64
N TYR A 420 25.32 -9.38 9.06
CA TYR A 420 24.44 -9.25 7.89
C TYR A 420 25.16 -8.44 6.78
N PRO A 421 26.17 -9.01 6.09
CA PRO A 421 26.99 -8.27 5.12
C PRO A 421 26.22 -7.76 3.89
N GLN A 422 25.03 -8.30 3.63
CA GLN A 422 24.08 -7.82 2.62
C GLN A 422 23.36 -6.52 3.01
N LEU A 423 23.40 -6.10 4.28
CA LEU A 423 22.61 -4.98 4.80
C LEU A 423 23.07 -3.64 4.21
N LYS A 424 22.10 -2.91 3.66
CA LYS A 424 22.18 -1.56 3.14
C LYS A 424 21.29 -0.64 3.97
N ILE A 425 21.91 0.38 4.55
CA ILE A 425 21.23 1.40 5.35
C ILE A 425 20.78 2.51 4.39
N VAL A 426 19.48 2.73 4.30
CA VAL A 426 18.88 3.78 3.48
C VAL A 426 18.64 5.00 4.37
N ALA A 427 19.07 6.18 3.91
CA ALA A 427 18.79 7.43 4.60
C ALA A 427 17.28 7.62 4.84
N PRO A 428 16.87 8.39 5.87
CA PRO A 428 15.46 8.68 6.11
C PRO A 428 14.75 9.27 4.89
N GLY A 429 13.47 8.95 4.73
CA GLY A 429 12.60 9.57 3.74
C GLY A 429 12.45 11.07 4.02
N TRP A 430 13.28 11.93 3.42
CA TRP A 430 13.24 13.38 3.66
C TRP A 430 11.95 13.98 3.07
N ALA A 431 11.21 14.73 3.88
CA ALA A 431 9.90 15.25 3.50
C ALA A 431 9.95 16.65 2.86
N TYR A 432 9.54 16.78 1.60
CA TYR A 432 9.51 18.08 0.91
C TYR A 432 8.09 18.67 0.86
N TRP A 433 7.74 19.49 1.85
CA TRP A 433 6.45 20.16 1.97
C TRP A 433 6.54 21.67 1.65
N PRO A 434 6.28 22.16 0.42
CA PRO A 434 6.49 23.58 0.05
C PRO A 434 5.77 24.60 0.95
N SER A 435 4.62 24.24 1.52
CA SER A 435 3.83 25.10 2.42
C SER A 435 4.32 25.14 3.87
N LYS A 436 5.09 24.14 4.31
CA LYS A 436 5.73 24.05 5.64
C LYS A 436 7.24 24.35 5.58
N GLY A 437 7.80 24.38 4.38
CA GLY A 437 9.20 24.56 4.03
C GLY A 437 9.93 23.22 3.82
N THR A 438 11.03 23.28 3.07
CA THR A 438 11.59 22.15 2.33
C THR A 438 13.10 21.98 2.54
N PRO A 439 13.56 20.79 3.00
CA PRO A 439 12.81 19.87 3.85
C PRO A 439 12.07 20.54 5.03
N TYR A 440 11.13 19.81 5.62
CA TYR A 440 10.54 20.20 6.90
C TYR A 440 11.51 19.89 8.07
N GLY A 441 11.16 20.28 9.30
CA GLY A 441 11.99 20.01 10.48
C GLY A 441 13.42 20.56 10.44
N TRP A 442 14.35 19.82 11.05
CA TRP A 442 15.76 20.17 11.17
C TRP A 442 16.57 19.79 9.92
N GLU A 443 16.13 18.78 9.16
CA GLU A 443 16.80 18.31 7.94
C GLU A 443 16.80 19.34 6.80
N ARG A 444 16.07 20.46 6.98
CA ARG A 444 16.17 21.67 6.15
C ARG A 444 17.60 22.21 6.06
N ASP A 445 18.38 22.06 7.11
CA ASP A 445 19.82 22.33 7.06
C ASP A 445 20.54 21.09 6.50
N PRO A 446 21.15 21.17 5.29
CA PRO A 446 21.89 20.05 4.75
C PRO A 446 23.08 19.64 5.64
N ALA A 447 23.62 20.54 6.47
CA ALA A 447 24.67 20.19 7.43
C ALA A 447 24.20 19.20 8.50
N GLN A 448 22.89 19.15 8.82
CA GLN A 448 22.32 18.21 9.79
C GLN A 448 21.94 16.86 9.16
N ARG A 449 21.72 16.81 7.83
CA ARG A 449 21.61 15.55 7.08
C ARG A 449 22.96 14.85 6.87
N ARG A 450 24.04 15.59 6.62
CA ARG A 450 25.38 15.04 6.31
C ARG A 450 25.89 13.93 7.26
N PRO A 451 25.72 13.99 8.61
CA PRO A 451 26.14 12.91 9.50
C PRO A 451 25.39 11.59 9.27
N ILE A 452 24.09 11.66 8.95
CA ILE A 452 23.26 10.49 8.65
C ILE A 452 23.59 9.96 7.25
N GLU A 453 23.78 10.86 6.27
CA GLU A 453 24.21 10.50 4.92
C GLU A 453 25.62 9.85 4.92
N ALA A 454 26.55 10.29 5.78
CA ALA A 454 27.87 9.67 5.92
C ALA A 454 27.81 8.24 6.53
N LEU A 455 26.68 7.86 7.14
CA LEU A 455 26.43 6.55 7.75
C LEU A 455 25.45 5.69 6.95
N SER A 456 24.86 6.19 5.85
CA SER A 456 23.86 5.50 5.04
C SER A 456 24.44 5.10 3.67
N ASP A 457 24.26 3.85 3.27
CA ASP A 457 24.71 3.32 1.97
C ASP A 457 23.96 3.95 0.78
N LEU A 458 22.71 4.38 0.96
CA LEU A 458 21.89 5.07 -0.06
C LEU A 458 21.30 6.38 0.48
N THR A 459 21.06 7.33 -0.43
CA THR A 459 20.41 8.64 -0.17
C THR A 459 18.91 8.52 -0.49
N ASN A 460 18.06 9.35 0.13
CA ASN A 460 16.60 9.22 0.01
C ASN A 460 15.92 10.61 -0.10
N GLY A 461 14.59 10.65 -0.20
CA GLY A 461 13.77 11.85 -0.25
C GLY A 461 12.41 11.57 -0.90
N HIS A 462 11.31 11.82 -0.19
CA HIS A 462 9.96 11.49 -0.65
C HIS A 462 9.41 12.51 -1.68
N SER A 463 9.13 12.08 -2.90
CA SER A 463 8.65 12.98 -3.96
C SER A 463 7.12 12.97 -4.11
N TYR A 464 6.50 14.15 -4.02
CA TYR A 464 5.05 14.27 -4.05
C TYR A 464 4.53 15.42 -4.90
N GLY A 465 3.67 15.07 -5.86
CA GLY A 465 2.83 16.03 -6.56
C GLY A 465 3.59 17.02 -7.44
N LEU A 466 4.67 16.56 -8.07
CA LEU A 466 5.62 17.35 -8.85
C LEU A 466 6.69 18.01 -7.97
N SER A 467 7.03 17.38 -6.84
CA SER A 467 8.13 17.83 -5.98
C SER A 467 9.48 17.21 -6.34
N GLY A 468 9.59 16.30 -7.30
CA GLY A 468 10.90 15.77 -7.73
C GLY A 468 11.78 16.89 -8.29
N LEU A 469 11.16 17.75 -9.10
CA LEU A 469 11.74 18.95 -9.72
C LEU A 469 10.77 20.14 -9.58
N THR A 470 10.77 20.82 -8.41
CA THR A 470 9.93 22.01 -8.16
C THR A 470 10.71 23.34 -8.28
N GLN A 471 10.04 24.49 -8.11
CA GLN A 471 10.64 25.82 -8.21
C GLN A 471 11.05 26.41 -6.85
N GLY A 472 12.21 27.08 -6.82
CA GLY A 472 12.84 27.66 -5.63
C GLY A 472 13.87 26.74 -4.99
N ARG A 473 14.06 26.90 -3.67
CA ARG A 473 14.51 25.79 -2.82
C ARG A 473 13.38 24.78 -2.66
N GLY A 474 13.74 23.53 -2.43
CA GLY A 474 12.82 22.42 -2.29
C GLY A 474 12.78 21.47 -3.47
N GLY A 475 12.22 20.30 -3.17
CA GLY A 475 12.11 19.18 -4.08
C GLY A 475 13.27 18.19 -4.00
N SER A 476 13.00 16.94 -4.36
CA SER A 476 13.83 15.80 -3.97
C SER A 476 15.25 15.86 -4.53
N LEU A 477 15.40 16.17 -5.82
CA LEU A 477 16.73 16.33 -6.42
C LEU A 477 17.48 17.57 -5.90
N ASN A 478 16.84 18.74 -5.92
CA ASN A 478 17.45 20.02 -5.51
C ASN A 478 18.03 19.96 -4.08
N GLU A 479 17.26 19.40 -3.14
CA GLU A 479 17.64 19.37 -1.73
C GLU A 479 18.62 18.24 -1.40
N ASN A 480 18.67 17.16 -2.18
CA ASN A 480 19.75 16.18 -2.08
C ASN A 480 21.08 16.74 -2.63
N LEU A 481 21.06 17.46 -3.76
CA LEU A 481 22.24 18.18 -4.26
C LEU A 481 22.83 19.18 -3.25
N LEU A 482 22.03 19.69 -2.31
CA LEU A 482 22.52 20.56 -1.22
C LEU A 482 23.19 19.80 -0.06
N SER A 483 22.84 18.54 0.20
CA SER A 483 23.57 17.70 1.19
C SER A 483 25.03 17.52 0.77
N TYR A 484 25.23 17.21 -0.51
CA TYR A 484 26.54 16.88 -1.07
C TYR A 484 27.34 18.09 -1.59
N ASN A 485 26.79 19.31 -1.48
CA ASN A 485 27.33 20.55 -2.04
C ASN A 485 27.41 20.60 -3.58
N GLY A 486 26.77 19.67 -4.27
CA GLY A 486 26.77 19.56 -5.73
C GLY A 486 26.27 18.19 -6.19
N GLY A 487 26.18 18.02 -7.51
CA GLY A 487 26.20 16.71 -8.14
C GLY A 487 27.63 16.30 -8.52
N THR A 488 27.74 15.18 -9.21
CA THR A 488 28.92 14.77 -9.99
C THR A 488 28.67 15.03 -11.48
N GLU A 489 29.53 14.50 -12.36
CA GLU A 489 29.26 14.40 -13.81
C GLU A 489 28.23 13.30 -14.13
N GLU A 490 28.08 12.31 -13.25
CA GLU A 490 27.19 11.13 -13.37
C GLU A 490 26.12 11.13 -12.25
N GLY A 491 25.45 12.27 -12.09
CA GLY A 491 24.31 12.41 -11.20
C GLY A 491 24.69 12.67 -9.74
N LEU A 492 23.93 12.09 -8.80
CA LEU A 492 24.20 12.25 -7.36
C LEU A 492 25.45 11.44 -6.93
N PRO A 493 26.26 11.91 -5.95
CA PRO A 493 27.47 11.20 -5.50
C PRO A 493 27.24 9.86 -4.76
N LYS A 494 25.98 9.40 -4.69
CA LYS A 494 25.53 8.17 -4.03
C LYS A 494 24.25 7.71 -4.73
N GLU A 495 24.01 6.40 -4.77
CA GLU A 495 22.74 5.83 -5.25
C GLU A 495 21.55 6.40 -4.48
N MET A 496 20.50 6.78 -5.21
CA MET A 496 19.28 7.35 -4.64
C MET A 496 18.12 6.36 -4.68
N MET A 497 17.66 6.00 -3.48
CA MET A 497 16.45 5.23 -3.25
C MET A 497 15.36 6.17 -2.76
N MET A 498 14.26 6.26 -3.49
CA MET A 498 13.10 7.07 -3.13
C MET A 498 11.98 6.15 -2.62
N THR A 499 11.95 5.98 -1.30
CA THR A 499 11.08 5.02 -0.60
C THR A 499 9.60 5.35 -0.68
N GLU A 500 9.25 6.59 -1.02
CA GLU A 500 7.91 6.98 -1.45
C GLU A 500 7.97 8.03 -2.58
N THR A 501 7.19 7.82 -3.63
CA THR A 501 6.87 8.84 -4.65
C THR A 501 5.41 8.77 -5.10
N GLY A 502 4.82 9.89 -5.55
CA GLY A 502 3.60 9.85 -6.34
C GLY A 502 2.79 11.15 -6.40
N ALA A 503 1.55 11.04 -6.87
CA ALA A 503 0.62 12.15 -6.95
C ALA A 503 -0.79 11.67 -6.60
N ASN A 504 -1.52 12.44 -5.78
CA ASN A 504 -2.91 12.15 -5.44
C ASN A 504 -3.87 12.68 -6.53
N ASP A 505 -5.18 12.68 -6.28
CA ASP A 505 -6.23 13.14 -7.18
C ASP A 505 -6.40 14.67 -7.19
N LEU A 506 -5.82 15.39 -6.22
CA LEU A 506 -5.83 16.86 -6.15
C LEU A 506 -4.64 17.47 -6.92
N HIS A 507 -3.54 16.71 -7.07
CA HIS A 507 -2.33 17.15 -7.76
C HIS A 507 -2.58 17.29 -9.28
N THR A 508 -2.31 18.49 -9.82
CA THR A 508 -2.46 18.81 -11.25
C THR A 508 -1.16 19.29 -11.84
N ASP A 509 -0.81 18.81 -13.04
CA ASP A 509 0.31 19.37 -13.78
C ASP A 509 0.05 20.81 -14.25
N ASN A 510 1.13 21.56 -14.35
CA ASN A 510 1.11 22.97 -14.72
C ASN A 510 0.89 23.11 -16.23
N SER A 511 -0.20 23.78 -16.63
CA SER A 511 -0.58 23.96 -18.03
C SER A 511 0.50 24.66 -18.89
N LYS A 512 1.48 25.34 -18.28
CA LYS A 512 2.68 25.84 -18.97
C LYS A 512 3.49 24.73 -19.67
N PHE A 513 3.36 23.48 -19.23
CA PHE A 513 4.00 22.29 -19.82
C PHE A 513 3.13 21.56 -20.85
N GLY A 514 1.94 22.08 -21.16
CA GLY A 514 1.04 21.52 -22.19
C GLY A 514 0.02 20.50 -21.68
N ALA A 515 0.08 20.12 -20.41
CA ALA A 515 -0.95 19.30 -19.77
C ALA A 515 -2.21 20.14 -19.47
N THR A 516 -3.27 19.96 -20.27
CA THR A 516 -4.53 20.70 -20.13
C THR A 516 -5.76 19.80 -20.08
N ALA A 517 -5.83 18.76 -20.93
CA ALA A 517 -6.95 17.82 -20.98
C ALA A 517 -6.84 16.70 -19.93
N TYR A 518 -5.62 16.24 -19.64
CA TYR A 518 -5.31 15.14 -18.72
C TYR A 518 -4.30 15.58 -17.65
N LYS A 519 -4.61 16.68 -16.95
CA LYS A 519 -3.70 17.34 -16.00
C LYS A 519 -3.46 16.53 -14.72
N TYR A 520 -4.39 15.67 -14.29
CA TYR A 520 -4.22 14.83 -13.09
C TYR A 520 -3.36 13.60 -13.42
N ALA A 521 -3.65 12.91 -14.52
CA ALA A 521 -2.81 11.83 -15.04
C ALA A 521 -1.39 12.32 -15.41
N ALA A 522 -1.28 13.54 -15.98
CA ALA A 522 0.00 14.19 -16.25
C ALA A 522 0.81 14.51 -14.99
N ALA A 523 0.17 14.79 -13.85
CA ALA A 523 0.89 15.06 -12.60
C ALA A 523 1.64 13.80 -12.13
N PHE A 524 0.97 12.64 -12.17
CA PHE A 524 1.58 11.36 -11.81
C PHE A 524 2.61 10.89 -12.85
N ASP A 525 2.33 11.07 -14.15
CA ASP A 525 3.26 10.76 -15.24
C ASP A 525 4.54 11.60 -15.19
N ARG A 526 4.43 12.91 -14.96
CA ARG A 526 5.59 13.80 -14.94
C ARG A 526 6.40 13.69 -13.65
N GLU A 527 5.79 13.31 -12.52
CA GLU A 527 6.53 12.97 -11.30
C GLU A 527 7.37 11.70 -11.48
N LEU A 528 6.73 10.57 -11.84
CA LEU A 528 7.48 9.31 -12.04
C LEU A 528 8.56 9.44 -13.13
N ARG A 529 8.32 10.23 -14.19
CA ARG A 529 9.35 10.51 -15.20
C ARG A 529 10.46 11.43 -14.71
N ALA A 530 10.17 12.41 -13.84
CA ALA A 530 11.21 13.20 -13.20
C ALA A 530 12.16 12.29 -12.44
N ASP A 531 11.56 11.43 -11.62
CA ASP A 531 12.24 10.50 -10.71
C ASP A 531 13.08 9.45 -11.46
N ILE A 532 12.57 8.85 -12.54
CA ILE A 532 13.34 7.96 -13.44
C ILE A 532 14.58 8.66 -14.01
N GLY A 533 14.55 10.00 -14.15
CA GLY A 533 15.65 10.79 -14.67
C GLY A 533 16.76 11.12 -13.67
N TYR A 534 16.65 10.79 -12.38
CA TYR A 534 17.75 11.02 -11.41
C TYR A 534 17.91 9.98 -10.30
N ALA A 535 16.85 9.23 -9.96
CA ALA A 535 16.91 8.16 -8.96
C ALA A 535 17.48 6.86 -9.55
N ASP A 536 17.85 5.93 -8.68
CA ASP A 536 18.27 4.56 -9.03
C ASP A 536 17.23 3.54 -8.56
N HIS A 537 16.49 3.84 -7.48
CA HIS A 537 15.38 3.02 -6.99
C HIS A 537 14.18 3.89 -6.60
N MET A 538 12.97 3.45 -6.91
CA MET A 538 11.72 4.20 -6.72
C MET A 538 10.58 3.31 -6.26
N MET A 539 9.82 3.77 -5.28
CA MET A 539 8.62 3.10 -4.80
C MET A 539 7.45 4.07 -4.85
N GLN A 540 6.44 3.79 -5.68
CA GLN A 540 5.19 4.54 -5.59
C GLN A 540 4.57 4.33 -4.20
N HIS A 541 4.06 5.41 -3.58
CA HIS A 541 3.65 5.46 -2.18
C HIS A 541 2.89 4.20 -1.70
N THR A 542 1.78 3.85 -2.36
CA THR A 542 1.14 2.56 -2.13
C THR A 542 0.20 2.07 -3.24
N ALA A 543 0.16 0.75 -3.44
CA ALA A 543 -0.77 0.09 -4.33
C ALA A 543 -2.21 0.16 -3.79
N PHE A 544 -2.41 -0.06 -2.48
CA PHE A 544 -3.68 0.11 -1.76
C PHE A 544 -3.50 1.02 -0.54
N ASP A 545 -4.19 2.16 -0.52
CA ASP A 545 -4.27 3.01 0.67
C ASP A 545 -5.66 2.87 1.32
N THR A 546 -5.70 2.61 2.63
CA THR A 546 -6.97 2.45 3.38
C THR A 546 -7.38 3.71 4.15
N ALA A 547 -6.51 4.72 4.23
CA ALA A 547 -6.78 5.98 4.94
C ALA A 547 -6.97 7.16 3.97
N ASN A 548 -6.35 7.10 2.80
CA ASN A 548 -6.36 8.13 1.77
C ASN A 548 -6.18 7.49 0.38
N PRO A 549 -7.23 6.87 -0.21
CA PRO A 549 -7.14 6.12 -1.48
C PRO A 549 -6.71 6.97 -2.67
N ASN A 550 -6.63 8.29 -2.52
CA ASN A 550 -6.30 9.26 -3.55
C ASN A 550 -4.90 9.02 -4.17
N TYR A 551 -3.96 8.39 -3.47
CA TYR A 551 -2.65 7.98 -4.01
C TYR A 551 -2.63 6.58 -4.66
N ALA A 552 -3.65 5.75 -4.43
CA ALA A 552 -3.61 4.31 -4.70
C ALA A 552 -3.53 3.96 -6.19
N LEU A 553 -2.97 2.78 -6.47
CA LEU A 553 -2.98 2.16 -7.81
C LEU A 553 -4.21 1.27 -8.02
N PHE A 554 -4.71 0.68 -6.93
CA PHE A 554 -5.86 -0.22 -6.88
C PHE A 554 -6.94 0.31 -5.92
N ALA A 555 -8.19 -0.05 -6.18
CA ALA A 555 -9.27 0.20 -5.23
C ALA A 555 -9.16 -0.73 -4.01
N GLN A 556 -9.31 -0.18 -2.80
CA GLN A 556 -9.35 -0.93 -1.55
C GLN A 556 -10.46 -2.01 -1.61
N PRO A 557 -10.17 -3.28 -1.24
CA PRO A 557 -11.20 -4.30 -1.12
C PRO A 557 -11.97 -4.14 0.18
N ALA A 558 -13.29 -4.34 0.13
CA ALA A 558 -14.16 -4.22 1.32
C ALA A 558 -13.81 -5.22 2.44
N ASN A 559 -13.28 -6.40 2.10
CA ASN A 559 -12.78 -7.37 3.07
C ASN A 559 -11.68 -8.25 2.48
N TRP A 560 -10.45 -8.12 3.02
CA TRP A 560 -9.27 -8.89 2.60
C TRP A 560 -9.44 -10.41 2.74
N SER A 561 -10.25 -10.90 3.69
CA SER A 561 -10.47 -12.34 3.88
C SER A 561 -11.27 -13.00 2.76
N THR A 562 -12.11 -12.24 2.05
CA THR A 562 -12.99 -12.77 0.99
C THR A 562 -12.67 -12.22 -0.40
N HIS A 563 -11.80 -11.20 -0.51
CA HIS A 563 -11.45 -10.58 -1.78
C HIS A 563 -10.65 -11.52 -2.70
N ARG A 564 -11.08 -11.68 -3.95
CA ARG A 564 -10.36 -12.48 -4.95
C ARG A 564 -9.44 -11.57 -5.76
N ALA A 565 -8.21 -12.01 -6.04
CA ALA A 565 -7.24 -11.20 -6.78
C ALA A 565 -7.81 -10.65 -8.10
N ALA A 566 -8.55 -11.48 -8.85
CA ALA A 566 -9.21 -11.13 -10.12
C ALA A 566 -10.21 -9.95 -10.02
N ASP A 567 -10.80 -9.71 -8.85
CA ASP A 567 -11.76 -8.63 -8.62
C ASP A 567 -11.10 -7.29 -8.27
N THR A 568 -9.76 -7.28 -8.03
CA THR A 568 -9.01 -6.05 -7.75
C THR A 568 -9.14 -5.07 -8.92
N ALA A 569 -9.72 -3.90 -8.66
CA ALA A 569 -9.93 -2.85 -9.65
C ALA A 569 -8.78 -1.83 -9.66
N ALA A 570 -8.49 -1.26 -10.84
CA ALA A 570 -7.53 -0.17 -10.99
C ALA A 570 -8.15 1.17 -10.55
N TRP A 571 -7.43 1.95 -9.74
CA TRP A 571 -7.92 3.23 -9.23
C TRP A 571 -7.71 4.38 -10.23
N SER A 572 -8.71 5.26 -10.35
CA SER A 572 -8.73 6.36 -11.33
C SER A 572 -7.71 7.45 -10.98
N ALA A 573 -7.11 8.08 -12.01
CA ALA A 573 -6.21 9.21 -11.80
C ALA A 573 -6.97 10.40 -11.18
N ASN A 574 -8.12 10.76 -11.76
CA ASN A 574 -9.12 11.63 -11.17
C ASN A 574 -10.49 11.31 -11.79
N ALA A 575 -11.60 11.54 -11.08
CA ALA A 575 -12.95 11.28 -11.58
C ALA A 575 -13.32 12.08 -12.86
N ALA A 576 -12.66 13.20 -13.12
CA ALA A 576 -12.83 14.00 -14.34
C ALA A 576 -12.07 13.43 -15.56
N GLU A 577 -11.11 12.53 -15.37
CA GLU A 577 -10.22 12.00 -16.43
C GLU A 577 -10.57 10.54 -16.75
N GLY A 578 -11.81 10.35 -17.20
CA GLY A 578 -12.41 9.03 -17.43
C GLY A 578 -11.61 8.15 -18.40
N GLY A 579 -11.08 7.03 -17.90
CA GLY A 579 -10.26 6.07 -18.64
C GLY A 579 -8.77 6.10 -18.26
N GLU A 580 -8.31 7.11 -17.55
CA GLU A 580 -6.95 7.17 -17.01
C GLU A 580 -6.90 6.68 -15.55
N THR A 581 -5.94 5.79 -15.27
CA THR A 581 -5.68 5.20 -13.95
C THR A 581 -4.21 5.39 -13.59
N ARG A 582 -3.87 5.50 -12.29
CA ARG A 582 -2.46 5.54 -11.90
C ARG A 582 -1.73 4.27 -12.32
N LEU A 583 -2.40 3.12 -12.18
CA LEU A 583 -1.87 1.83 -12.63
C LEU A 583 -1.42 1.83 -14.10
N ARG A 584 -2.19 2.42 -15.02
CA ARG A 584 -1.83 2.46 -16.46
C ARG A 584 -0.57 3.29 -16.72
N THR A 585 -0.42 4.44 -16.06
CA THR A 585 0.83 5.22 -16.10
C THR A 585 1.99 4.47 -15.45
N PHE A 586 1.76 3.82 -14.31
CA PHE A 586 2.78 3.02 -13.60
C PHE A 586 3.28 1.86 -14.48
N ARG A 587 2.36 1.03 -15.00
CA ARG A 587 2.67 -0.08 -15.93
C ARG A 587 3.44 0.38 -17.16
N ARG A 588 3.05 1.51 -17.77
CA ARG A 588 3.73 2.11 -18.94
C ARG A 588 5.20 2.42 -18.67
N LEU A 589 5.53 2.85 -17.44
CA LEU A 589 6.91 3.15 -17.05
C LEU A 589 7.63 1.88 -16.58
N ALA A 590 7.02 1.04 -15.75
CA ALA A 590 7.59 -0.22 -15.25
C ALA A 590 7.95 -1.19 -16.39
N ALA A 591 7.08 -1.37 -17.38
CA ALA A 591 7.30 -2.27 -18.50
C ALA A 591 8.43 -1.83 -19.45
N ALA A 592 8.78 -0.54 -19.45
CA ALA A 592 9.87 0.02 -20.26
C ALA A 592 11.20 0.08 -19.49
N TYR A 593 11.20 0.72 -18.31
CA TYR A 593 12.41 1.04 -17.56
C TYR A 593 12.82 -0.06 -16.57
N ALA A 594 11.85 -0.71 -15.92
CA ALA A 594 12.06 -1.60 -14.77
C ALA A 594 11.88 -3.11 -15.07
N THR A 595 11.71 -3.49 -16.33
CA THR A 595 11.73 -4.91 -16.76
C THR A 595 13.18 -5.26 -17.11
N HIS A 596 13.83 -6.16 -16.38
CA HIS A 596 15.29 -6.35 -16.47
C HIS A 596 15.71 -7.79 -16.84
N GLY A 597 16.88 -7.91 -17.47
CA GLY A 597 17.49 -9.18 -17.87
C GLY A 597 18.25 -9.07 -19.20
N SER A 598 18.96 -10.12 -19.60
CA SER A 598 19.71 -10.11 -20.86
C SER A 598 18.77 -10.01 -22.07
N PRO A 599 19.00 -9.12 -23.04
CA PRO A 599 18.17 -9.01 -24.24
C PRO A 599 17.98 -10.33 -24.99
N LEU A 600 16.75 -10.58 -25.44
CA LEU A 600 16.43 -11.62 -26.40
C LEU A 600 16.32 -11.00 -27.79
N ALA A 601 16.94 -11.66 -28.78
CA ALA A 601 16.94 -11.20 -30.16
C ALA A 601 15.52 -11.26 -30.78
N TYR A 602 15.15 -10.26 -31.59
CA TYR A 602 13.82 -10.20 -32.21
C TYR A 602 13.79 -9.46 -33.55
N SER A 603 12.84 -9.82 -34.41
CA SER A 603 12.64 -9.21 -35.74
C SER A 603 11.18 -8.82 -35.95
N PHE A 604 10.92 -7.71 -36.64
CA PHE A 604 9.56 -7.28 -36.97
C PHE A 604 8.99 -8.08 -38.16
N LEU A 605 7.74 -8.50 -38.05
CA LEU A 605 7.00 -9.16 -39.11
C LEU A 605 6.39 -8.14 -40.08
N SER A 606 6.05 -8.57 -41.30
CA SER A 606 5.48 -7.69 -42.34
C SER A 606 4.08 -7.14 -42.05
N SER A 607 3.44 -7.62 -40.98
CA SER A 607 2.13 -7.18 -40.48
C SER A 607 2.22 -6.11 -39.37
N ASP A 608 3.42 -5.69 -38.97
CA ASP A 608 3.65 -4.70 -37.92
C ASP A 608 3.45 -3.25 -38.41
N GLU A 609 2.89 -2.42 -37.52
CA GLU A 609 2.60 -0.99 -37.75
C GLU A 609 3.45 -0.04 -36.88
N SER A 610 4.41 -0.55 -36.09
CA SER A 610 5.18 0.25 -35.12
C SER A 610 6.30 1.12 -35.75
N ALA A 611 6.50 1.05 -37.07
CA ALA A 611 7.46 1.88 -37.78
C ALA A 611 7.08 3.38 -37.75
N GLY A 612 8.00 4.24 -37.32
CA GLY A 612 7.78 5.66 -37.11
C GLY A 612 6.88 6.00 -35.92
N ARG A 613 6.53 5.02 -35.07
CA ARG A 613 5.66 5.18 -33.90
C ARG A 613 6.45 5.23 -32.61
N LYS A 614 5.86 5.83 -31.58
CA LYS A 614 6.39 5.78 -30.20
C LYS A 614 6.00 4.46 -29.52
N ILE A 615 6.25 3.34 -30.20
CA ILE A 615 5.96 2.00 -29.70
C ILE A 615 7.28 1.31 -29.42
N TYR A 616 7.42 0.90 -28.17
CA TYR A 616 8.60 0.27 -27.62
C TYR A 616 8.36 -1.24 -27.47
N VAL A 617 9.39 -2.05 -27.75
CA VAL A 617 9.37 -3.51 -27.64
C VAL A 617 10.63 -3.98 -26.91
N ARG A 618 10.45 -4.77 -25.85
CA ARG A 618 11.52 -5.44 -25.10
C ARG A 618 11.26 -6.94 -25.06
N ALA A 619 12.31 -7.73 -25.13
CA ALA A 619 12.29 -9.12 -24.73
C ALA A 619 13.57 -9.41 -23.90
N VAL A 620 13.44 -10.05 -22.74
CA VAL A 620 14.56 -10.37 -21.83
C VAL A 620 14.45 -11.77 -21.25
N ASP A 621 15.58 -12.36 -20.89
CA ASP A 621 15.69 -13.55 -20.04
C ASP A 621 16.17 -13.15 -18.63
N THR A 622 15.36 -13.43 -17.61
CA THR A 622 15.68 -13.05 -16.23
C THR A 622 16.75 -13.93 -15.60
N ARG A 623 17.06 -15.11 -16.17
CA ARG A 623 18.13 -16.00 -15.64
C ARG A 623 19.47 -15.29 -15.55
N ALA A 624 19.74 -14.36 -16.47
CA ALA A 624 20.94 -13.54 -16.48
C ALA A 624 21.14 -12.81 -15.15
N LEU A 625 20.07 -12.23 -14.56
CA LEU A 625 20.14 -11.50 -13.29
C LEU A 625 20.72 -12.32 -12.13
N GLY A 626 20.69 -13.66 -12.24
CA GLY A 626 21.25 -14.57 -11.25
C GLY A 626 20.46 -14.54 -9.94
N ALA A 627 21.18 -14.57 -8.82
CA ALA A 627 20.61 -14.47 -7.48
C ALA A 627 21.05 -13.17 -6.81
N SER A 628 20.11 -12.44 -6.22
CA SER A 628 20.38 -11.25 -5.41
C SER A 628 21.10 -11.59 -4.10
N SER A 629 21.50 -10.57 -3.34
CA SER A 629 22.18 -10.74 -2.03
C SER A 629 21.34 -11.46 -0.96
N ILE A 630 20.02 -11.57 -1.16
CA ILE A 630 19.09 -12.37 -0.32
C ILE A 630 18.70 -13.71 -0.95
N GLY A 631 19.28 -14.06 -2.11
CA GLY A 631 18.94 -15.27 -2.87
C GLY A 631 17.61 -15.18 -3.62
N ALA A 632 17.12 -13.99 -3.96
CA ALA A 632 15.98 -13.82 -4.87
C ALA A 632 16.45 -14.05 -6.32
N SER A 633 15.67 -14.77 -7.13
CA SER A 633 16.03 -15.09 -8.52
C SER A 633 14.80 -15.47 -9.34
N ALA A 634 14.87 -15.39 -10.67
CA ALA A 634 13.76 -15.74 -11.56
C ALA A 634 14.23 -16.44 -12.84
N ASP A 635 13.43 -17.41 -13.30
CA ASP A 635 13.62 -18.17 -14.54
C ASP A 635 12.45 -17.92 -15.52
N LYS A 636 12.20 -16.64 -15.83
CA LYS A 636 11.13 -16.17 -16.74
C LYS A 636 11.74 -15.49 -17.97
N ARG A 637 11.02 -15.52 -19.09
CA ARG A 637 11.32 -14.69 -20.26
C ARG A 637 10.21 -13.66 -20.34
N ILE A 638 10.53 -12.37 -20.36
CA ILE A 638 9.55 -11.30 -20.28
C ILE A 638 9.53 -10.56 -21.61
N VAL A 639 8.34 -10.37 -22.18
CA VAL A 639 8.13 -9.55 -23.38
C VAL A 639 7.26 -8.36 -23.01
N SER A 640 7.82 -7.15 -23.10
CA SER A 640 7.09 -5.89 -22.89
C SER A 640 6.81 -5.22 -24.23
N ILE A 641 5.57 -4.81 -24.47
CA ILE A 641 5.20 -3.93 -25.59
C ILE A 641 4.46 -2.73 -25.01
N VAL A 642 5.01 -1.53 -25.24
CA VAL A 642 4.55 -0.29 -24.61
C VAL A 642 4.29 0.77 -25.67
N ASN A 643 3.06 1.27 -25.74
CA ASN A 643 2.67 2.30 -26.71
C ASN A 643 2.59 3.68 -26.04
N PHE A 644 3.58 4.53 -26.31
CA PHE A 644 3.63 5.91 -25.80
C PHE A 644 2.92 6.93 -26.70
N GLU A 645 2.23 6.53 -27.80
CA GLU A 645 1.40 7.47 -28.58
C GLU A 645 0.33 8.14 -27.68
N PRO A 646 0.00 9.43 -27.89
CA PRO A 646 -0.98 10.15 -27.06
C PRO A 646 -2.38 9.51 -27.03
N ALA A 647 -3.10 9.69 -25.93
CA ALA A 647 -4.47 9.22 -25.77
C ALA A 647 -5.38 9.70 -26.91
N GLY A 648 -6.24 8.82 -27.41
CA GLY A 648 -7.08 9.05 -28.59
C GLY A 648 -6.43 8.68 -29.94
N THR A 649 -5.13 8.34 -29.96
CA THR A 649 -4.51 7.74 -31.16
C THR A 649 -5.04 6.31 -31.36
N PRO A 650 -5.34 5.87 -32.61
CA PRO A 650 -5.77 4.50 -32.87
C PRO A 650 -4.74 3.47 -32.40
N ALA A 651 -5.24 2.33 -31.91
CA ALA A 651 -4.42 1.17 -31.57
C ALA A 651 -3.60 0.68 -32.79
N ARG A 652 -2.44 0.08 -32.52
CA ARG A 652 -1.49 -0.41 -33.53
C ARG A 652 -1.28 -1.90 -33.40
N ARG A 653 -1.19 -2.57 -34.55
CA ARG A 653 -0.69 -3.95 -34.60
C ARG A 653 0.83 -3.96 -34.43
N VAL A 654 1.31 -4.66 -33.41
CA VAL A 654 2.73 -4.88 -33.14
C VAL A 654 2.99 -6.37 -33.34
N ALA A 655 3.83 -6.70 -34.31
CA ALA A 655 4.06 -8.08 -34.74
C ALA A 655 5.57 -8.37 -34.81
N VAL A 656 6.07 -9.18 -33.88
CA VAL A 656 7.49 -9.50 -33.73
C VAL A 656 7.73 -11.00 -33.58
N ARG A 657 8.80 -11.49 -34.20
CA ARG A 657 9.35 -12.83 -34.03
C ARG A 657 10.54 -12.75 -33.08
N ILE A 658 10.40 -13.34 -31.90
CA ILE A 658 11.41 -13.35 -30.84
C ILE A 658 12.14 -14.70 -30.86
N MET A 659 13.46 -14.68 -30.70
CA MET A 659 14.30 -15.86 -30.58
C MET A 659 14.49 -16.24 -29.11
N PHE A 660 14.12 -17.46 -28.75
CA PHE A 660 14.29 -17.99 -27.40
C PHE A 660 15.58 -18.81 -27.30
N PRO A 661 16.26 -18.81 -26.14
CA PRO A 661 17.47 -19.57 -25.92
C PRO A 661 17.23 -21.08 -25.78
N ASP A 662 16.01 -21.49 -25.42
CA ASP A 662 15.61 -22.88 -25.19
C ASP A 662 14.48 -23.27 -26.15
N ASN A 663 14.58 -24.43 -26.82
CA ASN A 663 13.49 -24.99 -27.64
C ASN A 663 12.47 -25.67 -26.72
N ALA A 664 11.43 -24.96 -26.31
CA ALA A 664 10.48 -25.43 -25.30
C ALA A 664 9.02 -25.01 -25.59
N ALA A 665 8.09 -25.74 -24.99
CA ALA A 665 6.76 -25.20 -24.71
C ALA A 665 6.86 -24.21 -23.54
N TYR A 666 6.05 -23.16 -23.59
CA TYR A 666 5.95 -22.13 -22.57
C TYR A 666 4.49 -21.92 -22.19
N ARG A 667 4.23 -21.87 -20.88
CA ARG A 667 3.02 -21.23 -20.35
C ARG A 667 3.22 -19.72 -20.42
N VAL A 668 2.29 -19.02 -21.06
CA VAL A 668 2.31 -17.56 -21.23
C VAL A 668 1.25 -16.94 -20.34
N GLU A 669 1.62 -15.90 -19.62
CA GLU A 669 0.77 -15.09 -18.76
C GLU A 669 0.80 -13.65 -19.29
N GLN A 670 -0.28 -13.25 -19.94
CA GLN A 670 -0.43 -11.94 -20.58
C GLN A 670 -1.20 -11.00 -19.68
N TYR A 671 -0.56 -9.89 -19.30
CA TYR A 671 -1.17 -8.79 -18.56
C TYR A 671 -1.25 -7.53 -19.43
N ARG A 672 -2.44 -6.95 -19.49
CA ARG A 672 -2.74 -5.63 -20.08
C ARG A 672 -3.11 -4.63 -18.97
N ASP A 673 -3.55 -3.42 -19.31
CA ASP A 673 -3.97 -2.46 -18.30
C ASP A 673 -5.29 -2.87 -17.62
N GLY A 674 -6.36 -3.06 -18.39
CA GLY A 674 -7.66 -3.53 -17.90
C GLY A 674 -8.39 -2.56 -16.94
N LYS A 675 -9.53 -3.01 -16.42
CA LYS A 675 -10.26 -2.34 -15.31
C LYS A 675 -10.13 -3.08 -13.99
N THR A 676 -10.02 -4.41 -14.06
CA THR A 676 -9.70 -5.29 -12.94
C THR A 676 -8.62 -6.28 -13.38
N LEU A 677 -7.95 -6.93 -12.43
CA LEU A 677 -6.94 -7.95 -12.72
C LEU A 677 -7.50 -9.05 -13.63
N GLY A 678 -8.71 -9.54 -13.35
CA GLY A 678 -9.38 -10.58 -14.16
C GLY A 678 -9.78 -10.13 -15.57
N ALA A 679 -9.85 -8.83 -15.83
CA ALA A 679 -10.06 -8.26 -17.16
C ALA A 679 -8.75 -7.86 -17.87
N ALA A 680 -7.63 -7.81 -17.14
CA ALA A 680 -6.29 -7.55 -17.64
C ALA A 680 -5.50 -8.82 -17.98
N TYR A 681 -5.76 -9.89 -17.23
CA TYR A 681 -5.06 -11.17 -17.30
C TYR A 681 -5.64 -12.13 -18.35
N SER A 682 -4.76 -12.90 -18.98
CA SER A 682 -5.10 -14.05 -19.82
C SER A 682 -3.91 -15.01 -19.86
N SER A 683 -4.14 -16.32 -19.98
CA SER A 683 -3.07 -17.30 -20.10
C SER A 683 -3.34 -18.32 -21.20
N TYR A 684 -2.27 -18.76 -21.87
CA TYR A 684 -2.28 -19.70 -22.98
C TYR A 684 -0.90 -20.35 -23.17
N GLU A 685 -0.83 -21.45 -23.92
CA GLU A 685 0.45 -22.10 -24.26
C GLU A 685 0.99 -21.63 -25.61
N ARG A 686 2.32 -21.57 -25.73
CA ARG A 686 3.06 -21.39 -26.99
C ARG A 686 4.27 -22.32 -27.01
N THR A 687 4.85 -22.52 -28.18
CA THR A 687 6.12 -23.26 -28.34
C THR A 687 7.09 -22.37 -29.09
N ALA A 688 8.31 -22.23 -28.57
CA ALA A 688 9.42 -21.58 -29.26
C ALA A 688 10.37 -22.66 -29.78
N SER A 689 10.77 -22.58 -31.05
CA SER A 689 11.65 -23.59 -31.66
C SER A 689 12.52 -23.08 -32.82
N PRO A 690 13.51 -22.20 -32.58
CA PRO A 690 13.73 -21.40 -31.36
C PRO A 690 12.84 -20.13 -31.35
N TYR A 691 12.12 -19.87 -32.44
CA TYR A 691 11.33 -18.66 -32.60
C TYR A 691 9.91 -18.80 -32.06
N MET A 692 9.36 -17.70 -31.55
CA MET A 692 7.94 -17.52 -31.24
C MET A 692 7.47 -16.16 -31.75
N ASP A 693 6.30 -16.14 -32.40
CA ASP A 693 5.68 -14.92 -32.91
C ASP A 693 4.70 -14.32 -31.88
N VAL A 694 4.85 -13.03 -31.61
CA VAL A 694 3.93 -12.21 -30.82
C VAL A 694 3.28 -11.20 -31.76
N ASP A 695 1.98 -11.31 -31.95
CA ASP A 695 1.17 -10.47 -32.86
C ASP A 695 -0.04 -9.95 -32.09
N LEU A 696 0.01 -8.68 -31.68
CA LEU A 696 -0.92 -8.07 -30.75
C LEU A 696 -1.36 -6.69 -31.24
N ASN A 697 -2.64 -6.37 -31.07
CA ASN A 697 -3.10 -4.97 -31.14
C ASN A 697 -2.86 -4.29 -29.79
N VAL A 698 -2.32 -3.08 -29.79
CA VAL A 698 -1.94 -2.32 -28.58
C VAL A 698 -2.44 -0.88 -28.68
N ALA A 699 -3.28 -0.49 -27.73
CA ALA A 699 -3.90 0.84 -27.67
C ALA A 699 -2.89 1.94 -27.29
N ALA A 700 -3.21 3.19 -27.63
CA ALA A 700 -2.39 4.34 -27.26
C ALA A 700 -2.33 4.51 -25.73
N GLY A 701 -1.13 4.61 -25.18
CA GLY A 701 -0.89 4.63 -23.74
C GLY A 701 -1.05 3.28 -23.03
N GLU A 702 -1.17 2.14 -23.76
CA GLU A 702 -1.25 0.80 -23.17
C GLU A 702 0.14 0.17 -22.96
N ALA A 703 0.27 -0.61 -21.87
CA ALA A 703 1.39 -1.52 -21.66
C ALA A 703 0.91 -2.98 -21.61
N VAL A 704 1.48 -3.83 -22.49
CA VAL A 704 1.29 -5.28 -22.47
C VAL A 704 2.57 -5.95 -22.02
N GLN A 705 2.47 -6.87 -21.07
CA GLN A 705 3.56 -7.75 -20.67
C GLN A 705 3.15 -9.21 -20.84
N LEU A 706 4.07 -10.02 -21.36
CA LEU A 706 3.98 -11.47 -21.39
C LEU A 706 5.06 -12.02 -20.45
N TYR A 707 4.67 -12.73 -19.40
CA TYR A 707 5.57 -13.58 -18.63
C TYR A 707 5.53 -14.98 -19.24
N LEU A 708 6.70 -15.48 -19.68
CA LEU A 708 6.83 -16.80 -20.27
C LEU A 708 7.62 -17.72 -19.34
N THR A 709 6.94 -18.78 -18.93
CA THR A 709 7.44 -19.83 -18.06
C THR A 709 7.69 -21.09 -18.90
N PRO A 710 8.93 -21.61 -19.00
CA PRO A 710 9.18 -22.92 -19.60
C PRO A 710 8.26 -23.97 -18.97
N LYS A 711 7.54 -24.73 -19.81
CA LYS A 711 6.58 -25.74 -19.36
C LYS A 711 7.27 -27.07 -19.11
N GLU A 712 7.07 -27.61 -17.91
CA GLU A 712 7.35 -29.00 -17.56
C GLU A 712 6.04 -29.80 -17.37
N THR A 713 6.09 -31.09 -17.03
CA THR A 713 4.91 -32.00 -17.06
C THR A 713 4.73 -32.91 -15.84
N GLN A 714 5.53 -32.77 -14.78
CA GLN A 714 5.50 -33.57 -13.57
C GLN A 714 4.96 -32.73 -12.42
N ALA A 715 3.66 -32.87 -12.15
CA ALA A 715 3.03 -32.16 -11.04
C ALA A 715 3.71 -32.40 -9.68
N PRO A 716 3.68 -31.42 -8.76
CA PRO A 716 4.21 -31.56 -7.41
C PRO A 716 3.63 -32.73 -6.62
N ALA A 717 4.34 -33.12 -5.56
CA ALA A 717 3.88 -34.10 -4.59
C ALA A 717 2.50 -33.75 -3.99
N GLN A 718 1.75 -34.77 -3.60
CA GLN A 718 0.46 -34.61 -2.93
C GLN A 718 0.67 -33.95 -1.54
N PRO A 719 0.04 -32.79 -1.25
CA PRO A 719 0.14 -32.16 0.06
C PRO A 719 -0.57 -32.98 1.14
N VAL A 720 -0.07 -32.89 2.38
CA VAL A 720 -0.66 -33.53 3.56
C VAL A 720 -1.12 -32.45 4.52
N ILE A 721 -2.43 -32.39 4.79
CA ILE A 721 -2.99 -31.54 5.86
C ILE A 721 -2.52 -32.10 7.20
N ALA A 722 -1.79 -31.29 7.96
CA ALA A 722 -1.29 -31.61 9.28
C ALA A 722 -2.32 -31.30 10.38
N SER A 723 -3.14 -30.26 10.18
CA SER A 723 -4.22 -29.88 11.10
C SER A 723 -5.37 -29.17 10.36
N ALA A 724 -6.57 -29.34 10.89
CA ALA A 724 -7.73 -28.48 10.63
C ALA A 724 -8.50 -28.38 11.95
N ALA A 725 -8.56 -27.20 12.55
CA ALA A 725 -9.10 -27.00 13.90
C ALA A 725 -9.81 -25.65 14.05
N MET A 726 -10.79 -25.59 14.96
CA MET A 726 -11.39 -24.32 15.37
C MET A 726 -10.35 -23.48 16.15
N ALA A 727 -10.20 -22.21 15.78
CA ALA A 727 -9.42 -21.22 16.52
C ALA A 727 -10.31 -20.28 17.35
N THR A 728 -11.54 -20.02 16.89
CA THR A 728 -12.61 -19.37 17.67
C THR A 728 -13.93 -20.13 17.46
N TRP A 729 -15.08 -19.55 17.83
CA TRP A 729 -16.40 -20.11 17.51
C TRP A 729 -16.79 -20.00 16.02
N ASN A 730 -16.13 -19.14 15.24
CA ASN A 730 -16.41 -18.87 13.81
C ASN A 730 -15.16 -18.80 12.92
N THR A 731 -13.99 -19.20 13.42
CA THR A 731 -12.77 -19.27 12.61
C THR A 731 -12.10 -20.63 12.74
N ALA A 732 -11.59 -21.12 11.61
CA ALA A 732 -10.85 -22.37 11.50
C ALA A 732 -9.43 -22.10 10.99
N VAL A 733 -8.44 -22.78 11.55
CA VAL A 733 -7.06 -22.78 11.04
C VAL A 733 -6.76 -24.14 10.42
N ILE A 734 -6.31 -24.12 9.17
CA ILE A 734 -5.92 -25.28 8.37
C ILE A 734 -4.42 -25.16 8.09
N GLN A 735 -3.66 -26.24 8.27
CA GLN A 735 -2.20 -26.24 8.06
C GLN A 735 -1.78 -27.51 7.31
N TRP A 736 -0.81 -27.41 6.40
CA TRP A 736 -0.27 -28.54 5.63
C TRP A 736 1.25 -28.51 5.53
N GLY A 737 1.85 -29.65 5.19
CA GLY A 737 3.28 -29.73 4.87
C GLY A 737 3.59 -29.17 3.47
N GLU A 738 4.79 -28.63 3.30
CA GLU A 738 5.31 -28.22 1.99
C GLU A 738 5.33 -29.40 1.01
N SER A 739 4.97 -29.13 -0.25
CA SER A 739 5.03 -30.13 -1.32
C SER A 739 6.30 -29.97 -2.15
N ALA A 740 7.07 -31.05 -2.26
CA ALA A 740 8.25 -31.11 -3.12
C ALA A 740 7.86 -31.24 -4.60
N ASP A 741 8.72 -30.73 -5.48
CA ASP A 741 8.55 -30.71 -6.93
C ASP A 741 9.91 -30.93 -7.64
N ASN A 742 9.91 -31.20 -8.95
CA ASN A 742 11.15 -31.33 -9.73
C ASN A 742 11.84 -29.98 -10.02
N ARG A 743 11.11 -28.87 -9.96
CA ARG A 743 11.59 -27.51 -10.25
C ARG A 743 11.21 -26.54 -9.15
N LYS A 744 9.91 -26.27 -8.96
CA LYS A 744 9.35 -25.37 -7.95
C LYS A 744 7.82 -25.50 -7.84
N THR A 745 7.35 -25.94 -6.68
CA THR A 745 5.98 -25.65 -6.22
C THR A 745 5.80 -24.14 -6.12
N THR A 746 4.80 -23.61 -6.84
CA THR A 746 4.47 -22.18 -6.89
C THR A 746 3.39 -21.80 -5.89
N GLY A 747 2.47 -22.71 -5.59
CA GLY A 747 1.41 -22.45 -4.63
C GLY A 747 0.53 -23.63 -4.29
N TYR A 748 -0.52 -23.32 -3.54
CA TYR A 748 -1.54 -24.24 -3.11
C TYR A 748 -2.94 -23.72 -3.46
N VAL A 749 -3.85 -24.62 -3.80
CA VAL A 749 -5.29 -24.32 -3.86
C VAL A 749 -5.97 -25.06 -2.71
N LEU A 750 -6.57 -24.31 -1.80
CA LEU A 750 -7.37 -24.79 -0.68
C LEU A 750 -8.84 -24.84 -1.11
N TYR A 751 -9.46 -26.00 -0.93
CA TYR A 751 -10.88 -26.23 -1.18
C TYR A 751 -11.63 -26.52 0.12
N ARG A 752 -12.86 -26.06 0.21
CA ARG A 752 -13.83 -26.38 1.26
C ARG A 752 -15.08 -26.97 0.61
N ASP A 753 -15.42 -28.19 0.98
CA ASP A 753 -16.55 -28.97 0.43
C ASP A 753 -16.49 -29.15 -1.11
N GLY A 754 -15.29 -29.12 -1.66
CA GLY A 754 -15.02 -29.19 -3.10
C GLY A 754 -15.08 -27.84 -3.85
N ALA A 755 -15.56 -26.76 -3.22
CA ALA A 755 -15.46 -25.41 -3.75
C ALA A 755 -14.08 -24.80 -3.45
N GLU A 756 -13.54 -24.00 -4.35
CA GLU A 756 -12.29 -23.25 -4.13
C GLU A 756 -12.52 -22.17 -3.06
N LEU A 757 -11.69 -22.18 -2.01
CA LEU A 757 -11.73 -21.20 -0.92
C LEU A 757 -10.61 -20.17 -1.06
N ALA A 758 -9.40 -20.61 -1.39
CA ALA A 758 -8.26 -19.72 -1.63
C ALA A 758 -7.20 -20.36 -2.55
N VAL A 759 -6.57 -19.52 -3.38
CA VAL A 759 -5.27 -19.79 -4.01
C VAL A 759 -4.20 -19.06 -3.20
N LEU A 760 -3.08 -19.72 -2.89
CA LEU A 760 -2.06 -19.27 -1.95
C LEU A 760 -0.64 -19.51 -2.54
N PRO A 761 0.35 -18.63 -2.34
CA PRO A 761 1.74 -18.85 -2.78
C PRO A 761 2.43 -19.93 -1.94
N ALA A 762 3.51 -20.52 -2.47
CA ALA A 762 4.21 -21.65 -1.83
C ALA A 762 4.71 -21.37 -0.41
N ALA A 763 5.02 -20.11 -0.08
CA ALA A 763 5.43 -19.66 1.25
C ALA A 763 4.29 -19.67 2.30
N VAL A 764 3.04 -19.89 1.89
CA VAL A 764 1.85 -19.91 2.76
C VAL A 764 1.32 -21.34 2.85
N THR A 765 1.71 -22.04 3.91
CA THR A 765 1.33 -23.44 4.23
C THR A 765 0.25 -23.55 5.32
N ARG A 766 -0.41 -22.43 5.62
CA ARG A 766 -1.54 -22.33 6.55
C ARG A 766 -2.63 -21.41 5.97
N TYR A 767 -3.85 -21.53 6.46
CA TYR A 767 -4.93 -20.60 6.15
C TYR A 767 -5.90 -20.47 7.33
N THR A 768 -6.39 -19.25 7.58
CA THR A 768 -7.44 -18.97 8.55
C THR A 768 -8.75 -18.69 7.83
N ASP A 769 -9.64 -19.67 7.81
CA ASP A 769 -11.00 -19.52 7.29
C ASP A 769 -11.87 -18.83 8.34
N THR A 770 -12.22 -17.57 8.09
CA THR A 770 -13.07 -16.74 8.96
C THR A 770 -14.55 -16.77 8.58
N SER A 771 -14.98 -17.79 7.81
CA SER A 771 -16.32 -17.87 7.22
C SER A 771 -17.06 -19.18 7.52
N VAL A 772 -16.64 -19.90 8.56
CA VAL A 772 -17.27 -21.15 8.99
C VAL A 772 -18.53 -20.88 9.82
N ALA A 773 -19.62 -21.57 9.49
CA ALA A 773 -20.90 -21.50 10.21
C ALA A 773 -21.01 -22.61 11.28
N TYR A 774 -21.90 -22.39 12.25
CA TYR A 774 -22.28 -23.38 13.27
C TYR A 774 -23.09 -24.54 12.70
N ASP A 775 -23.20 -25.65 13.44
CA ASP A 775 -23.89 -26.89 13.03
C ASP A 775 -23.50 -27.34 11.60
N HIS A 776 -22.20 -27.37 11.33
CA HIS A 776 -21.68 -27.71 10.01
C HIS A 776 -20.40 -28.53 10.08
N THR A 777 -20.26 -29.53 9.21
CA THR A 777 -19.01 -30.29 9.06
C THR A 777 -18.40 -29.99 7.70
N TYR A 778 -17.32 -29.22 7.72
CA TYR A 778 -16.55 -28.84 6.52
C TYR A 778 -15.53 -29.91 6.16
N ALA A 779 -15.35 -30.18 4.87
CA ALA A 779 -14.30 -31.04 4.34
C ALA A 779 -13.25 -30.20 3.60
N TYR A 780 -12.07 -30.02 4.21
CA TYR A 780 -10.97 -29.30 3.60
C TYR A 780 -10.06 -30.24 2.80
N THR A 781 -9.65 -29.82 1.59
CA THR A 781 -8.59 -30.48 0.81
C THR A 781 -7.66 -29.45 0.21
N VAL A 782 -6.38 -29.81 0.04
CA VAL A 782 -5.36 -28.95 -0.59
C VAL A 782 -4.84 -29.63 -1.84
N ARG A 783 -4.50 -28.85 -2.88
CA ARG A 783 -3.63 -29.26 -4.00
C ARG A 783 -2.41 -28.34 -4.05
N ALA A 784 -1.26 -28.88 -4.42
CA ALA A 784 -0.09 -28.10 -4.81
C ALA A 784 -0.08 -27.88 -6.33
N PHE A 785 0.50 -26.77 -6.79
CA PHE A 785 0.71 -26.50 -8.21
C PHE A 785 2.08 -25.85 -8.48
N ASP A 786 2.66 -26.14 -9.64
CA ASP A 786 3.94 -25.61 -10.14
C ASP A 786 3.76 -24.33 -10.99
N ASP A 787 4.84 -23.76 -11.53
CA ASP A 787 4.74 -22.56 -12.38
C ASP A 787 4.31 -22.84 -13.84
N SER A 788 4.34 -24.12 -14.26
CA SER A 788 3.81 -24.61 -15.54
C SER A 788 2.30 -24.84 -15.50
N GLY A 789 1.71 -24.89 -14.31
CA GLY A 789 0.28 -25.07 -14.06
C GLY A 789 -0.14 -26.53 -13.88
N ASN A 790 0.77 -27.50 -13.75
CA ASN A 790 0.34 -28.85 -13.37
C ASN A 790 -0.07 -28.86 -11.89
N SER A 791 -1.02 -29.72 -11.54
CA SER A 791 -1.63 -29.78 -10.20
C SER A 791 -1.47 -31.18 -9.61
N SER A 792 -1.09 -31.24 -8.33
CA SER A 792 -1.00 -32.49 -7.58
C SER A 792 -2.37 -33.17 -7.46
N ALA A 793 -2.37 -34.45 -7.06
CA ALA A 793 -3.56 -35.03 -6.45
C ALA A 793 -4.01 -34.18 -5.24
N ALA A 794 -5.32 -34.13 -4.97
CA ALA A 794 -5.84 -33.51 -3.75
C ALA A 794 -5.37 -34.31 -2.53
N SER A 795 -5.08 -33.63 -1.42
CA SER A 795 -4.84 -34.25 -0.12
C SER A 795 -5.99 -35.18 0.28
N SER A 796 -5.74 -36.10 1.21
CA SER A 796 -6.84 -36.69 1.99
C SER A 796 -7.66 -35.56 2.63
N PRO A 797 -9.00 -35.68 2.69
CA PRO A 797 -9.85 -34.64 3.26
C PRO A 797 -9.70 -34.57 4.78
N ALA A 798 -9.49 -33.36 5.30
CA ALA A 798 -9.54 -33.08 6.72
C ALA A 798 -10.95 -32.57 7.08
N THR A 799 -11.70 -33.36 7.86
CA THR A 799 -13.05 -33.01 8.30
C THR A 799 -13.02 -32.17 9.57
N LEU A 800 -13.58 -30.97 9.51
CA LEU A 800 -13.76 -30.08 10.65
C LEU A 800 -15.25 -30.01 11.00
N ALA A 801 -15.65 -30.62 12.11
CA ALA A 801 -16.98 -30.43 12.68
C ALA A 801 -17.01 -29.15 13.51
N VAL A 802 -17.71 -28.13 13.02
CA VAL A 802 -18.13 -26.98 13.84
C VAL A 802 -19.35 -27.43 14.63
N PRO A 803 -19.31 -27.41 15.98
CA PRO A 803 -20.42 -27.91 16.78
C PRO A 803 -21.74 -27.18 16.49
N ASP A 804 -22.86 -27.89 16.65
CA ASP A 804 -24.12 -27.24 17.00
C ASP A 804 -23.91 -26.45 18.29
N MET A 805 -24.40 -25.21 18.30
CA MET A 805 -24.23 -24.28 19.41
C MET A 805 -25.58 -24.17 20.13
N PRO A 806 -25.74 -24.68 21.38
CA PRO A 806 -27.02 -24.73 22.07
C PRO A 806 -27.42 -23.35 22.62
N VAL A 807 -27.65 -22.39 21.72
CA VAL A 807 -28.05 -21.01 21.98
C VAL A 807 -29.12 -20.55 20.99
N THR A 808 -30.11 -19.81 21.49
CA THR A 808 -31.09 -19.12 20.67
C THR A 808 -30.42 -17.90 20.00
N PRO A 809 -30.59 -17.62 18.69
CA PRO A 809 -29.91 -16.51 18.04
C PRO A 809 -30.21 -15.14 18.67
N GLY A 810 -29.24 -14.59 19.42
CA GLY A 810 -29.28 -13.21 19.92
C GLY A 810 -28.93 -12.94 21.39
N GLY A 811 -28.49 -13.91 22.19
CA GLY A 811 -28.14 -13.63 23.60
C GLY A 811 -27.29 -14.67 24.33
N PRO A 812 -26.79 -14.36 25.54
CA PRO A 812 -25.93 -15.23 26.35
C PRO A 812 -26.70 -16.32 27.13
N LEU A 813 -27.85 -16.75 26.60
CA LEU A 813 -28.82 -17.62 27.26
C LEU A 813 -28.88 -18.99 26.56
N TYR A 814 -28.71 -20.04 27.35
CA TYR A 814 -28.62 -21.44 26.95
C TYR A 814 -29.83 -22.16 27.53
N GLU A 815 -30.79 -22.52 26.68
CA GLU A 815 -32.04 -23.19 27.09
C GLU A 815 -31.70 -24.58 27.66
N ALA A 816 -32.22 -24.92 28.85
CA ALA A 816 -31.72 -26.08 29.61
C ALA A 816 -32.05 -27.40 28.92
N GLU A 817 -33.15 -27.49 28.17
CA GLU A 817 -33.55 -28.68 27.42
C GLU A 817 -32.70 -28.92 26.16
N LYS A 818 -31.84 -27.95 25.78
CA LYS A 818 -30.76 -28.12 24.79
C LYS A 818 -29.44 -28.59 25.41
N GLY A 819 -29.32 -28.50 26.73
CA GLY A 819 -28.15 -28.95 27.47
C GLY A 819 -28.01 -30.47 27.47
N LYS A 820 -26.76 -30.95 27.58
CA LYS A 820 -26.43 -32.37 27.70
C LYS A 820 -26.96 -32.93 29.02
N LEU A 821 -28.00 -33.75 28.96
CA LEU A 821 -28.63 -34.36 30.14
C LEU A 821 -27.85 -35.56 30.68
N GLY A 822 -28.02 -35.84 31.97
CA GLY A 822 -27.44 -37.00 32.66
C GLY A 822 -28.33 -37.53 33.80
N GLY A 823 -28.01 -38.74 34.27
CA GLY A 823 -28.79 -39.44 35.28
C GLY A 823 -30.21 -39.76 34.81
N ILE A 824 -31.22 -39.35 35.57
CA ILE A 824 -32.64 -39.53 35.21
C ILE A 824 -33.30 -38.27 34.61
N ALA A 825 -32.53 -37.19 34.42
CA ALA A 825 -33.06 -35.92 33.94
C ALA A 825 -33.65 -36.05 32.52
N LYS A 826 -34.77 -35.36 32.27
CA LYS A 826 -35.52 -35.45 31.00
C LYS A 826 -36.05 -34.09 30.59
N THR A 827 -36.24 -33.90 29.29
CA THR A 827 -36.97 -32.73 28.78
C THR A 827 -38.49 -32.88 29.00
N ALA A 828 -39.18 -31.75 29.00
CA ALA A 828 -40.63 -31.62 28.98
C ALA A 828 -41.01 -30.27 28.33
N ALA A 829 -42.30 -30.11 28.00
CA ALA A 829 -42.84 -28.87 27.45
C ALA A 829 -43.79 -28.20 28.43
N ASP A 830 -43.74 -26.86 28.48
CA ASP A 830 -44.61 -26.00 29.27
C ASP A 830 -44.66 -24.62 28.61
N ALA A 831 -45.86 -24.11 28.30
CA ALA A 831 -46.04 -22.82 27.66
C ALA A 831 -45.62 -21.62 28.54
N ALA A 832 -45.26 -21.85 29.81
CA ALA A 832 -44.70 -20.86 30.72
C ALA A 832 -43.16 -20.90 30.86
N ALA A 833 -42.48 -21.82 30.18
CA ALA A 833 -41.01 -21.93 30.11
C ALA A 833 -40.42 -21.08 28.97
N SER A 834 -39.14 -20.71 29.03
CA SER A 834 -38.48 -19.75 28.13
C SER A 834 -38.56 -20.13 26.66
N SER A 835 -38.16 -21.35 26.32
CA SER A 835 -38.21 -21.94 24.98
C SER A 835 -39.53 -22.69 24.70
N GLN A 836 -40.48 -22.62 25.64
CA GLN A 836 -41.57 -23.60 25.85
C GLN A 836 -41.10 -25.01 26.24
N GLY A 837 -39.79 -25.24 26.38
CA GLY A 837 -39.17 -26.46 26.88
C GLY A 837 -38.48 -26.25 28.23
N TYR A 838 -38.30 -27.33 28.99
CA TYR A 838 -37.55 -27.31 30.26
C TYR A 838 -37.03 -28.72 30.62
N VAL A 839 -36.09 -28.79 31.56
CA VAL A 839 -35.56 -30.04 32.14
C VAL A 839 -36.28 -30.35 33.46
N ARG A 840 -36.68 -31.60 33.64
CA ARG A 840 -37.32 -32.13 34.86
C ARG A 840 -36.59 -33.37 35.39
N ASP A 841 -37.14 -33.91 36.47
CA ASP A 841 -36.67 -35.11 37.17
C ASP A 841 -35.31 -34.93 37.89
N MET A 842 -34.91 -33.69 38.22
CA MET A 842 -33.68 -33.36 38.96
C MET A 842 -33.77 -33.69 40.47
N HIS A 843 -34.05 -34.96 40.78
CA HIS A 843 -34.12 -35.52 42.14
C HIS A 843 -33.53 -36.93 42.28
N GLY A 844 -33.17 -37.59 41.16
CA GLY A 844 -32.43 -38.85 41.19
C GLY A 844 -30.92 -38.64 41.39
N SER A 845 -30.23 -39.65 41.91
CA SER A 845 -28.77 -39.61 42.04
C SER A 845 -28.11 -39.40 40.67
N GLY A 846 -27.29 -38.33 40.54
CA GLY A 846 -26.59 -38.00 39.32
C GLY A 846 -27.43 -37.36 38.21
N ALA A 847 -28.68 -36.96 38.48
CA ALA A 847 -29.48 -36.21 37.50
C ALA A 847 -28.83 -34.86 37.18
N SER A 848 -28.54 -34.57 35.91
CA SER A 848 -27.77 -33.39 35.50
C SER A 848 -28.22 -32.76 34.19
N VAL A 849 -27.81 -31.49 33.99
CA VAL A 849 -27.80 -30.78 32.71
C VAL A 849 -26.47 -30.02 32.58
N SER A 850 -25.82 -30.11 31.41
CA SER A 850 -24.52 -29.48 31.13
C SER A 850 -24.53 -28.69 29.81
N ILE A 851 -24.11 -27.43 29.86
CA ILE A 851 -23.78 -26.61 28.69
C ILE A 851 -22.26 -26.74 28.44
N ILE A 852 -21.83 -26.93 27.19
CA ILE A 852 -20.46 -27.29 26.81
C ILE A 852 -19.88 -26.35 25.74
N ASN A 853 -18.55 -26.37 25.55
CA ASN A 853 -17.80 -25.59 24.56
C ASN A 853 -18.01 -24.07 24.60
N ILE A 854 -18.32 -23.52 25.79
CA ILE A 854 -18.54 -22.09 26.00
C ILE A 854 -17.18 -21.37 25.90
N MET A 855 -17.00 -20.50 24.91
CA MET A 855 -15.73 -19.75 24.67
C MET A 855 -15.95 -18.22 24.75
N PRO A 856 -16.04 -17.63 25.96
CA PRO A 856 -16.42 -16.23 26.12
C PRO A 856 -15.24 -15.32 26.46
N GLY A 857 -14.02 -15.88 26.58
CA GLY A 857 -12.86 -15.25 27.20
C GLY A 857 -12.84 -15.40 28.73
N ALA A 858 -11.64 -15.40 29.31
CA ALA A 858 -11.46 -15.56 30.75
C ALA A 858 -12.07 -14.38 31.55
N GLY A 859 -12.78 -14.66 32.64
CA GLY A 859 -13.37 -13.63 33.49
C GLY A 859 -14.46 -14.13 34.44
N ASP A 860 -15.05 -13.21 35.20
CA ASP A 860 -16.16 -13.45 36.13
C ASP A 860 -17.52 -13.23 35.46
N TYR A 861 -18.39 -14.26 35.53
CA TYR A 861 -19.72 -14.28 34.92
C TYR A 861 -20.80 -14.49 35.96
N SER A 862 -21.88 -13.71 35.83
CA SER A 862 -23.17 -13.98 36.49
C SER A 862 -23.85 -15.14 35.77
N VAL A 863 -24.05 -16.24 36.49
CA VAL A 863 -24.80 -17.42 36.06
C VAL A 863 -26.23 -17.29 36.56
N ARG A 864 -27.16 -16.91 35.68
CA ARG A 864 -28.59 -16.81 36.01
C ARG A 864 -29.32 -18.07 35.54
N ILE A 865 -29.98 -18.76 36.46
CA ILE A 865 -30.59 -20.08 36.24
C ILE A 865 -32.10 -19.93 36.41
N GLY A 866 -32.86 -20.14 35.34
CA GLY A 866 -34.32 -20.23 35.38
C GLY A 866 -34.77 -21.58 35.94
N TYR A 867 -35.81 -21.59 36.78
CA TYR A 867 -36.29 -22.80 37.44
C TYR A 867 -37.73 -22.71 37.96
N ALA A 868 -38.37 -23.86 38.17
CA ALA A 868 -39.63 -24.02 38.91
C ALA A 868 -39.51 -25.16 39.93
N THR A 869 -40.15 -25.04 41.10
CA THR A 869 -40.22 -26.12 42.09
C THR A 869 -41.31 -25.89 43.15
N ALA A 870 -42.02 -26.95 43.52
CA ALA A 870 -43.08 -26.88 44.54
C ALA A 870 -42.55 -26.67 45.98
N ALA A 871 -41.29 -26.95 46.28
CA ALA A 871 -40.70 -26.90 47.62
C ALA A 871 -39.26 -26.36 47.60
N ASP A 872 -38.71 -25.99 48.76
CA ASP A 872 -37.32 -25.55 48.86
C ASP A 872 -36.36 -26.70 48.50
N ALA A 873 -35.59 -26.48 47.44
CA ALA A 873 -34.83 -27.48 46.73
C ALA A 873 -33.33 -27.11 46.64
N THR A 874 -32.47 -28.07 46.31
CA THR A 874 -31.04 -27.83 46.11
C THR A 874 -30.48 -28.67 44.96
N LEU A 875 -29.48 -28.12 44.27
CA LEU A 875 -28.60 -28.79 43.31
C LEU A 875 -27.16 -28.27 43.51
N ASN A 876 -26.19 -28.91 42.89
CA ASN A 876 -24.79 -28.47 42.88
C ASN A 876 -24.42 -27.89 41.51
N LEU A 877 -23.68 -26.78 41.49
CA LEU A 877 -23.15 -26.12 40.30
C LEU A 877 -21.67 -26.49 40.11
N TYR A 878 -21.37 -26.96 38.91
CA TYR A 878 -20.05 -27.35 38.45
C TYR A 878 -19.61 -26.47 37.27
N VAL A 879 -18.32 -26.16 37.19
CA VAL A 879 -17.68 -25.55 36.02
C VAL A 879 -16.41 -26.32 35.70
N ASN A 880 -16.22 -26.74 34.44
CA ASN A 880 -15.09 -27.56 33.98
C ASN A 880 -14.87 -28.78 34.90
N ASP A 881 -15.97 -29.51 35.19
CA ASP A 881 -16.12 -30.63 36.14
C ASP A 881 -15.71 -30.37 37.60
N LYS A 882 -15.28 -29.15 37.95
CA LYS A 882 -15.00 -28.71 39.31
C LYS A 882 -16.27 -28.22 40.01
N LEU A 883 -16.58 -28.76 41.19
CA LEU A 883 -17.67 -28.26 42.03
C LEU A 883 -17.36 -26.81 42.45
N ILE A 884 -18.25 -25.88 42.10
CA ILE A 884 -18.13 -24.47 42.52
C ILE A 884 -18.88 -24.25 43.84
N ARG A 885 -20.16 -24.62 43.89
CA ARG A 885 -21.00 -24.47 45.11
C ARG A 885 -22.29 -25.30 45.03
N LYS A 886 -22.89 -25.57 46.20
CA LYS A 886 -24.31 -25.94 46.28
C LYS A 886 -25.17 -24.69 46.10
N LEU A 887 -26.27 -24.83 45.37
CA LEU A 887 -27.28 -23.82 45.14
C LEU A 887 -28.59 -24.22 45.83
N THR A 888 -29.29 -23.23 46.37
CA THR A 888 -30.62 -23.38 46.97
C THR A 888 -31.65 -22.67 46.10
N PHE A 889 -32.71 -23.40 45.76
CA PHE A 889 -33.81 -22.99 44.90
C PHE A 889 -35.04 -22.88 45.79
N ALA A 890 -35.46 -21.65 46.11
CA ALA A 890 -36.61 -21.43 46.99
C ALA A 890 -37.92 -21.80 46.28
N SER A 891 -38.90 -22.34 47.02
CA SER A 891 -40.18 -22.76 46.46
C SER A 891 -40.81 -21.69 45.58
N THR A 892 -41.20 -22.09 44.38
CA THR A 892 -42.03 -21.28 43.48
C THR A 892 -43.52 -21.62 43.65
N GLY A 893 -43.86 -22.55 44.54
CA GLY A 893 -45.22 -23.00 44.86
C GLY A 893 -45.81 -23.99 43.86
N LYS A 894 -45.20 -24.18 42.69
CA LYS A 894 -45.59 -25.13 41.64
C LYS A 894 -44.36 -25.55 40.84
N SER A 895 -44.28 -26.81 40.41
CA SER A 895 -43.16 -27.25 39.57
C SER A 895 -43.32 -26.91 38.07
N SER A 896 -44.49 -26.46 37.62
CA SER A 896 -44.77 -26.09 36.23
C SER A 896 -46.07 -25.27 36.10
N GLY A 897 -46.29 -24.67 34.94
CA GLY A 897 -47.44 -23.87 34.55
C GLY A 897 -47.28 -22.36 34.77
N ALA A 898 -48.29 -21.59 34.37
CA ALA A 898 -48.27 -20.13 34.48
C ALA A 898 -47.94 -19.64 35.91
N GLY A 899 -46.89 -18.83 36.02
CA GLY A 899 -46.36 -18.30 37.29
C GLY A 899 -45.50 -19.27 38.10
N ALA A 900 -45.12 -20.43 37.58
CA ALA A 900 -44.29 -21.41 38.28
C ALA A 900 -42.77 -21.12 38.23
N TYR A 901 -42.29 -20.34 37.27
CA TYR A 901 -40.86 -20.11 37.07
C TYR A 901 -40.34 -18.87 37.83
N LYS A 902 -39.13 -18.98 38.36
CA LYS A 902 -38.29 -17.92 38.93
C LYS A 902 -36.87 -18.06 38.37
N SER A 903 -35.95 -17.18 38.74
CA SER A 903 -34.52 -17.40 38.52
C SER A 903 -33.69 -17.14 39.77
N ILE A 904 -32.60 -17.88 39.95
CA ILE A 904 -31.51 -17.52 40.88
C ILE A 904 -30.31 -17.02 40.07
N ALA A 905 -29.43 -16.24 40.70
CA ALA A 905 -28.15 -15.84 40.12
C ALA A 905 -27.00 -16.25 41.05
N THR A 906 -25.85 -16.57 40.47
CA THR A 906 -24.60 -16.81 41.20
C THR A 906 -23.39 -16.43 40.34
N GLU A 907 -22.18 -16.53 40.87
CA GLU A 907 -20.96 -16.10 40.16
C GLU A 907 -20.00 -17.27 39.97
N VAL A 908 -19.41 -17.34 38.77
CA VAL A 908 -18.35 -18.28 38.39
C VAL A 908 -17.24 -17.55 37.64
N ALA A 909 -16.00 -18.00 37.81
CA ALA A 909 -14.90 -17.64 36.92
C ALA A 909 -14.82 -18.67 35.80
N LEU A 910 -14.75 -18.22 34.55
CA LEU A 910 -14.49 -19.04 33.38
C LEU A 910 -13.03 -18.87 32.94
N THR A 911 -12.42 -19.95 32.44
CA THR A 911 -11.06 -19.91 31.88
C THR A 911 -11.09 -19.50 30.42
N ASP A 912 -9.93 -19.13 29.87
CA ASP A 912 -9.82 -18.93 28.42
C ASP A 912 -9.97 -20.27 27.68
N GLY A 913 -10.41 -20.22 26.42
CA GLY A 913 -10.81 -21.41 25.64
C GLY A 913 -12.17 -22.01 26.06
N PRO A 914 -12.43 -23.29 25.73
CA PRO A 914 -13.75 -23.91 25.90
C PRO A 914 -14.04 -24.33 27.35
N ASN A 915 -15.19 -23.88 27.86
CA ASN A 915 -15.71 -24.17 29.20
C ASN A 915 -16.97 -25.05 29.15
N THR A 916 -17.29 -25.66 30.30
CA THR A 916 -18.52 -26.42 30.57
C THR A 916 -19.14 -25.91 31.86
N VAL A 917 -20.45 -25.66 31.87
CA VAL A 917 -21.23 -25.26 33.06
C VAL A 917 -22.34 -26.29 33.29
N MET A 918 -22.41 -26.89 34.48
CA MET A 918 -23.29 -28.03 34.77
C MET A 918 -24.04 -27.88 36.10
N LEU A 919 -25.33 -28.20 36.10
CA LEU A 919 -26.14 -28.38 37.30
C LEU A 919 -26.41 -29.86 37.54
N ARG A 920 -26.19 -30.36 38.76
CA ARG A 920 -26.37 -31.77 39.10
C ARG A 920 -26.99 -31.99 40.48
N HIS A 921 -27.76 -33.07 40.61
CA HIS A 921 -28.28 -33.58 41.86
C HIS A 921 -27.36 -34.68 42.43
N ASP A 922 -26.59 -34.35 43.48
CA ASP A 922 -25.74 -35.30 44.22
C ASP A 922 -26.44 -35.81 45.49
N SER A 923 -25.88 -36.82 46.15
CA SER A 923 -26.47 -37.49 47.33
C SER A 923 -26.72 -36.61 48.56
N GLY A 924 -26.14 -35.40 48.59
CA GLY A 924 -26.38 -34.39 49.64
C GLY A 924 -27.37 -33.30 49.23
N ASN A 925 -28.09 -33.45 48.12
CA ASN A 925 -29.11 -32.52 47.65
C ASN A 925 -30.53 -33.01 47.99
N THR A 926 -31.50 -32.09 47.90
CA THR A 926 -32.93 -32.36 48.07
C THR A 926 -33.67 -32.50 46.74
N GLY A 927 -33.16 -31.87 45.67
CA GLY A 927 -33.71 -32.00 44.32
C GLY A 927 -35.14 -31.50 44.17
N GLY A 928 -35.81 -31.95 43.11
CA GLY A 928 -37.18 -31.54 42.79
C GLY A 928 -37.26 -30.21 42.04
N VAL A 929 -36.14 -29.78 41.45
CA VAL A 929 -36.06 -28.59 40.58
C VAL A 929 -36.39 -28.98 39.15
N ASN A 930 -37.24 -28.19 38.50
CA ASN A 930 -37.35 -28.14 37.05
C ASN A 930 -36.52 -26.94 36.56
N LEU A 931 -35.64 -27.11 35.57
CA LEU A 931 -34.69 -26.10 35.09
C LEU A 931 -35.09 -25.62 33.70
N ASP A 932 -35.09 -24.31 33.51
CA ASP A 932 -35.64 -23.60 32.35
C ASP A 932 -34.50 -23.22 31.37
N TYR A 933 -33.54 -22.41 31.85
CA TYR A 933 -32.34 -22.00 31.13
C TYR A 933 -31.16 -21.75 32.09
N ILE A 934 -29.97 -21.60 31.51
CA ILE A 934 -28.79 -21.03 32.15
C ILE A 934 -28.32 -19.86 31.28
N GLU A 935 -28.09 -18.69 31.87
CA GLU A 935 -27.58 -17.48 31.18
C GLU A 935 -26.24 -17.06 31.80
N LEU A 936 -25.27 -16.61 30.98
CA LEU A 936 -23.91 -16.28 31.39
C LEU A 936 -23.55 -14.81 31.05
N THR A 937 -23.85 -13.88 31.95
CA THR A 937 -23.65 -12.43 31.73
C THR A 937 -22.33 -11.93 32.34
N PRO A 938 -21.44 -11.24 31.59
CA PRO A 938 -20.33 -10.48 32.17
C PRO A 938 -20.82 -9.38 33.14
N LYS A 939 -20.06 -9.09 34.20
CA LYS A 939 -20.54 -8.35 35.39
C LYS A 939 -20.13 -6.85 35.45
N GLN A 940 -20.94 -5.93 34.87
CA GLN A 940 -20.90 -4.44 35.08
C GLN A 940 -22.35 -3.81 35.06
N GLY A 941 -22.59 -2.51 35.38
CA GLY A 941 -23.87 -1.96 35.97
C GLY A 941 -24.87 -1.06 35.16
N LEU A 942 -26.00 -0.58 35.78
CA LEU A 942 -27.35 -0.20 35.19
C LEU A 942 -28.21 0.94 35.90
N PRO A 943 -29.32 1.51 35.29
CA PRO A 943 -30.70 1.80 35.91
C PRO A 943 -31.97 1.85 34.93
N SER A 944 -33.28 2.23 35.28
CA SER A 944 -34.77 2.04 34.79
C SER A 944 -35.81 2.72 33.65
N THR A 945 -36.28 2.14 32.47
CA THR A 945 -37.61 2.07 31.60
C THR A 945 -38.43 2.94 30.42
N GLU A 946 -38.73 2.65 29.06
CA GLU A 946 -40.04 3.03 28.18
C GLU A 946 -40.91 2.22 27.09
N THR A 947 -42.19 1.83 27.38
CA THR A 947 -43.48 1.76 26.62
C THR A 947 -43.59 1.56 25.10
N GLY A 948 -42.64 0.93 24.43
CA GLY A 948 -42.80 0.47 23.05
C GLY A 948 -41.97 1.29 22.06
N TRP A 949 -41.75 0.75 20.85
CA TRP A 949 -40.88 1.35 19.83
C TRP A 949 -41.28 2.78 19.44
N ARG A 950 -40.70 3.78 20.10
CA ARG A 950 -40.91 5.20 19.86
C ARG A 950 -39.73 5.76 19.08
N ASP A 951 -40.05 6.44 17.99
CA ASP A 951 -39.05 7.01 17.09
C ASP A 951 -38.63 8.41 17.56
N TYR A 952 -37.33 8.67 17.43
CA TYR A 952 -36.68 9.95 17.67
C TYR A 952 -35.96 10.39 16.39
N ALA A 953 -36.11 11.66 16.03
CA ALA A 953 -35.45 12.23 14.87
C ALA A 953 -33.94 12.32 15.13
N PHE A 954 -33.13 12.25 14.08
CA PHE A 954 -31.68 12.49 14.16
C PHE A 954 -31.34 13.90 14.69
N SER A 955 -32.31 14.82 14.74
CA SER A 955 -32.13 16.20 15.19
C SER A 955 -32.74 16.49 16.57
N ASP A 956 -33.21 15.48 17.31
CA ASP A 956 -33.86 15.70 18.62
C ASP A 956 -32.83 16.09 19.69
N GLU A 957 -33.12 17.13 20.49
CA GLU A 957 -32.20 17.77 21.46
C GLU A 957 -31.63 16.85 22.55
N GLY A 958 -32.15 15.63 22.69
CA GLY A 958 -31.62 14.61 23.60
C GLY A 958 -30.44 13.81 23.05
N ILE A 959 -30.07 13.99 21.78
CA ILE A 959 -28.95 13.31 21.13
C ILE A 959 -27.73 14.21 21.06
N PHE A 960 -26.63 13.77 21.67
CA PHE A 960 -25.31 14.37 21.47
C PHE A 960 -24.71 13.89 20.15
N TYR A 961 -24.15 14.83 19.40
CA TYR A 961 -23.29 14.59 18.25
C TYR A 961 -21.99 15.35 18.47
N SER A 962 -20.85 14.69 18.27
CA SER A 962 -19.57 15.39 18.18
C SER A 962 -19.48 16.21 16.89
N ALA A 963 -18.57 17.19 16.88
CA ALA A 963 -18.59 18.28 15.90
C ALA A 963 -18.30 17.88 14.44
N GLY A 964 -17.82 16.66 14.17
CA GLY A 964 -17.64 16.10 12.83
C GLY A 964 -18.80 15.22 12.35
N ILE A 965 -19.90 15.12 13.09
CA ILE A 965 -21.19 14.62 12.55
C ILE A 965 -22.06 15.83 12.21
N ALA A 966 -22.35 16.00 10.93
CA ALA A 966 -23.11 17.14 10.43
C ALA A 966 -24.44 16.70 9.81
N THR A 967 -25.42 17.59 9.79
CA THR A 967 -26.61 17.39 8.94
C THR A 967 -26.21 17.54 7.48
N ASN A 968 -26.66 16.60 6.64
CA ASN A 968 -26.37 16.61 5.22
C ASN A 968 -26.96 17.83 4.49
N GLU A 969 -26.49 18.12 3.27
CA GLU A 969 -26.84 19.36 2.53
C GLU A 969 -28.34 19.58 2.30
N ASN A 970 -29.15 18.51 2.29
CA ASN A 970 -30.59 18.57 2.09
C ASN A 970 -31.41 18.55 3.42
N GLY A 971 -30.75 18.61 4.57
CA GLY A 971 -31.40 18.74 5.88
C GLY A 971 -32.18 17.50 6.35
N SER A 972 -31.93 16.31 5.79
CA SER A 972 -32.78 15.13 5.97
C SER A 972 -32.17 14.00 6.80
N TRP A 973 -30.85 14.01 7.08
CA TRP A 973 -30.21 13.14 8.08
C TRP A 973 -28.87 13.70 8.55
N ASN A 974 -28.38 13.24 9.70
CA ASN A 974 -27.00 13.47 10.13
C ASN A 974 -26.08 12.39 9.51
N GLU A 975 -24.86 12.74 9.13
CA GLU A 975 -23.86 11.81 8.63
C GLU A 975 -22.43 12.23 8.99
N THR A 976 -21.51 11.27 8.91
CA THR A 976 -20.08 11.51 8.98
C THR A 976 -19.33 10.53 8.10
N GLU A 977 -18.18 10.96 7.60
CA GLU A 977 -17.15 10.12 6.96
C GLU A 977 -15.86 10.12 7.82
N SER A 978 -15.88 10.82 8.96
CA SER A 978 -14.77 10.90 9.91
C SER A 978 -14.88 9.78 10.95
N SER A 979 -13.78 9.07 11.18
CA SER A 979 -13.62 8.09 12.26
C SER A 979 -13.53 8.76 13.64
N GLY A 980 -13.98 8.06 14.69
CA GLY A 980 -13.95 8.54 16.07
C GLY A 980 -15.07 9.50 16.45
N GLU A 981 -15.90 9.92 15.49
CA GLU A 981 -17.05 10.79 15.73
C GLU A 981 -18.20 10.01 16.40
N ILE A 982 -18.87 10.68 17.35
CA ILE A 982 -19.72 10.10 18.35
C ILE A 982 -21.15 10.62 18.20
N ALA A 983 -22.08 9.73 17.86
CA ALA A 983 -23.52 9.94 18.07
C ALA A 983 -23.94 9.19 19.34
N SER A 984 -24.35 9.90 20.39
CA SER A 984 -24.68 9.27 21.67
C SER A 984 -25.86 9.88 22.41
N PHE A 985 -26.56 9.06 23.17
CA PHE A 985 -27.63 9.47 24.08
C PHE A 985 -27.85 8.43 25.18
N SER A 986 -28.23 8.89 26.36
CA SER A 986 -28.86 8.04 27.36
C SER A 986 -30.34 7.91 27.01
N PHE A 987 -30.86 6.68 26.94
CA PHE A 987 -32.26 6.38 26.63
C PHE A 987 -32.85 5.41 27.63
N THR A 988 -34.11 5.63 27.99
CA THR A 988 -34.81 4.83 28.98
C THR A 988 -35.60 3.69 28.33
N GLY A 989 -35.15 2.42 28.44
CA GLY A 989 -35.98 1.21 28.27
C GLY A 989 -35.35 -0.08 27.66
N THR A 990 -36.15 -1.15 27.56
CA THR A 990 -35.87 -2.50 26.97
C THR A 990 -35.35 -2.59 25.52
N GLY A 991 -34.98 -1.51 24.84
CA GLY A 991 -34.33 -1.63 23.52
C GLY A 991 -33.99 -0.32 22.82
N VAL A 992 -33.08 -0.39 21.86
CA VAL A 992 -32.76 0.72 20.95
C VAL A 992 -32.46 0.23 19.51
N ARG A 993 -32.79 1.06 18.53
CA ARG A 993 -32.51 0.89 17.10
C ARG A 993 -31.76 2.09 16.55
N TRP A 994 -30.88 1.83 15.60
CA TRP A 994 -30.30 2.83 14.71
C TRP A 994 -30.71 2.51 13.27
N LEU A 995 -31.29 3.52 12.61
CA LEU A 995 -31.70 3.47 11.22
C LEU A 995 -30.78 4.34 10.37
N SER A 996 -30.24 3.73 9.31
CA SER A 996 -29.26 4.30 8.39
C SER A 996 -29.68 4.05 6.94
N ASN A 997 -29.09 4.79 6.01
CA ASN A 997 -29.15 4.45 4.59
C ASN A 997 -28.07 3.39 4.29
N VAL A 998 -28.38 2.39 3.47
CA VAL A 998 -27.47 1.28 3.11
C VAL A 998 -27.20 1.32 1.62
N GLN A 999 -25.92 1.44 1.25
CA GLN A 999 -25.41 1.58 -0.11
C GLN A 999 -24.00 0.94 -0.17
N SER A 1000 -23.54 0.57 -1.37
CA SER A 1000 -22.22 -0.06 -1.59
C SER A 1000 -20.97 0.69 -1.11
N ASN A 1001 -21.07 1.96 -0.70
CA ASN A 1001 -19.96 2.78 -0.17
C ASN A 1001 -20.11 3.13 1.32
N MET A 1002 -20.97 2.43 2.07
CA MET A 1002 -21.12 2.65 3.51
C MET A 1002 -19.91 2.15 4.30
N GLY A 1003 -19.78 2.67 5.51
CA GLY A 1003 -18.69 2.38 6.44
C GLY A 1003 -19.04 1.38 7.55
N THR A 1004 -18.17 1.33 8.55
CA THR A 1004 -18.40 0.58 9.79
C THR A 1004 -18.48 1.53 11.00
N ALA A 1005 -19.29 1.16 11.99
CA ALA A 1005 -19.38 1.90 13.25
C ALA A 1005 -19.44 0.96 14.45
N GLN A 1006 -18.64 1.23 15.47
CA GLN A 1006 -18.70 0.54 16.74
C GLN A 1006 -19.89 1.06 17.52
N VAL A 1007 -20.91 0.22 17.69
CA VAL A 1007 -22.01 0.51 18.60
C VAL A 1007 -21.61 0.06 20.01
N TYR A 1008 -21.87 0.91 20.98
CA TYR A 1008 -21.81 0.66 22.42
C TYR A 1008 -23.21 0.83 23.00
N ILE A 1009 -23.56 -0.02 23.96
CA ILE A 1009 -24.69 0.18 24.87
C ILE A 1009 -24.12 0.12 26.28
N ASP A 1010 -24.36 1.15 27.09
CA ASP A 1010 -23.83 1.32 28.46
C ASP A 1010 -22.31 1.47 28.50
N ASN A 1011 -21.76 2.10 27.47
CA ASN A 1011 -20.33 2.12 27.16
C ASN A 1011 -19.68 0.73 26.97
N VAL A 1012 -20.46 -0.37 26.97
CA VAL A 1012 -19.99 -1.71 26.59
C VAL A 1012 -20.17 -1.87 25.08
N ALA A 1013 -19.08 -2.14 24.37
CA ALA A 1013 -19.10 -2.43 22.94
C ALA A 1013 -20.03 -3.62 22.63
N LYS A 1014 -20.97 -3.45 21.69
CA LYS A 1014 -21.94 -4.48 21.28
C LYS A 1014 -21.69 -5.05 19.88
N GLY A 1015 -20.81 -4.41 19.11
CA GLY A 1015 -20.33 -4.91 17.81
C GLY A 1015 -19.88 -3.77 16.89
N ILE A 1016 -18.89 -4.06 16.05
CA ILE A 1016 -18.65 -3.25 14.85
C ILE A 1016 -19.77 -3.62 13.88
N ILE A 1017 -20.56 -2.63 13.51
CA ILE A 1017 -21.67 -2.78 12.56
C ILE A 1017 -21.15 -2.31 11.21
N ASP A 1018 -20.98 -3.26 10.29
CA ASP A 1018 -20.65 -3.00 8.89
C ASP A 1018 -21.95 -2.72 8.13
N LEU A 1019 -22.13 -1.47 7.69
CA LEU A 1019 -23.35 -1.02 7.03
C LEU A 1019 -23.44 -1.52 5.57
N THR A 1020 -22.37 -2.07 4.99
CA THR A 1020 -22.41 -2.75 3.69
C THR A 1020 -22.94 -4.18 3.82
N SER A 1021 -22.68 -4.85 4.95
CA SER A 1021 -23.14 -6.22 5.24
C SER A 1021 -24.64 -6.35 5.54
N ALA A 1022 -25.34 -5.22 5.75
CA ALA A 1022 -26.76 -5.17 6.09
C ALA A 1022 -27.65 -5.53 4.88
N ASN A 1023 -27.85 -6.83 4.66
CA ASN A 1023 -28.58 -7.45 3.55
C ASN A 1023 -29.73 -6.60 2.94
N LEU A 1024 -29.49 -6.10 1.72
CA LEU A 1024 -30.32 -5.25 0.83
C LEU A 1024 -30.12 -3.73 0.99
N GLU A 1025 -29.63 -3.08 -0.07
CA GLU A 1025 -29.52 -1.61 -0.21
C GLU A 1025 -30.86 -0.87 -0.06
N GLY A 1026 -30.79 0.42 0.30
CA GLY A 1026 -31.92 1.36 0.35
C GLY A 1026 -31.90 2.30 1.56
N TYR A 1027 -32.90 3.19 1.63
CA TYR A 1027 -33.01 4.22 2.67
C TYR A 1027 -33.63 3.68 3.97
N SER A 1028 -33.28 4.31 5.10
CA SER A 1028 -33.88 4.08 6.44
C SER A 1028 -33.96 2.61 6.88
N LYS A 1029 -32.93 1.80 6.56
CA LYS A 1029 -32.81 0.41 7.02
C LYS A 1029 -32.41 0.38 8.50
N VAL A 1030 -32.91 -0.61 9.25
CA VAL A 1030 -32.41 -0.91 10.60
C VAL A 1030 -31.06 -1.63 10.43
N VAL A 1031 -29.96 -0.90 10.64
CA VAL A 1031 -28.59 -1.45 10.54
C VAL A 1031 -28.09 -1.99 11.87
N TYR A 1032 -28.62 -1.45 12.97
CA TYR A 1032 -28.41 -1.99 14.31
C TYR A 1032 -29.72 -1.98 15.11
N GLU A 1033 -29.97 -3.08 15.81
CA GLU A 1033 -31.07 -3.25 16.74
C GLU A 1033 -30.58 -4.05 17.94
N VAL A 1034 -30.92 -3.59 19.15
CA VAL A 1034 -30.91 -4.41 20.34
C VAL A 1034 -32.31 -4.38 20.96
N LYS A 1035 -32.92 -5.57 21.08
CA LYS A 1035 -34.19 -5.79 21.78
C LYS A 1035 -33.92 -6.43 23.13
N ASN A 1036 -34.95 -6.50 23.97
CA ASN A 1036 -34.97 -7.26 25.22
C ASN A 1036 -33.83 -6.87 26.17
N LEU A 1037 -33.38 -5.61 26.12
CA LEU A 1037 -32.59 -5.05 27.21
C LEU A 1037 -33.42 -5.13 28.51
N THR A 1038 -32.76 -5.00 29.64
CA THR A 1038 -33.47 -4.58 30.86
C THR A 1038 -34.22 -3.30 30.59
N ASP A 1039 -35.28 -3.08 31.32
CA ASP A 1039 -36.08 -1.89 31.12
C ASP A 1039 -35.36 -0.69 31.78
N ALA A 1040 -34.57 0.16 31.07
CA ALA A 1040 -33.48 0.93 31.72
C ALA A 1040 -32.92 2.23 31.03
N PRO A 1041 -32.50 3.40 31.66
CA PRO A 1041 -31.55 4.38 31.10
C PRO A 1041 -30.20 3.77 30.76
N HIS A 1042 -30.25 2.97 29.72
CA HIS A 1042 -29.11 2.58 28.95
C HIS A 1042 -28.51 3.80 28.25
N SER A 1043 -27.32 3.64 27.69
CA SER A 1043 -26.73 4.68 26.83
C SER A 1043 -26.26 4.12 25.50
N LEU A 1044 -26.90 4.53 24.42
CA LEU A 1044 -26.40 4.29 23.07
C LEU A 1044 -25.24 5.24 22.83
N ARG A 1045 -24.09 4.69 22.43
CA ARG A 1045 -23.01 5.47 21.87
C ARG A 1045 -22.53 4.77 20.61
N ILE A 1046 -22.63 5.43 19.48
CA ILE A 1046 -22.12 4.95 18.20
C ILE A 1046 -20.88 5.78 17.88
N VAL A 1047 -19.78 5.09 17.65
CA VAL A 1047 -18.53 5.69 17.19
C VAL A 1047 -18.30 5.22 15.75
N SER A 1048 -18.30 6.13 14.78
CA SER A 1048 -17.86 5.79 13.42
C SER A 1048 -16.43 5.28 13.47
N LEU A 1049 -16.12 4.18 12.78
CA LEU A 1049 -14.75 3.64 12.74
C LEU A 1049 -14.08 3.91 11.39
N GLU A 1050 -14.78 3.67 10.29
CA GLU A 1050 -14.23 3.78 8.93
C GLU A 1050 -15.39 4.02 7.95
N GLY A 1051 -15.16 4.75 6.85
CA GLY A 1051 -16.14 4.96 5.78
C GLY A 1051 -17.38 5.81 6.14
N LYS A 1052 -18.36 5.87 5.22
CA LYS A 1052 -19.54 6.73 5.36
C LYS A 1052 -20.59 6.13 6.30
N VAL A 1053 -20.92 6.84 7.37
CA VAL A 1053 -21.87 6.41 8.40
C VAL A 1053 -23.02 7.43 8.48
N THR A 1054 -24.27 6.97 8.34
CA THR A 1054 -25.45 7.86 8.34
C THR A 1054 -26.39 7.58 9.51
N PHE A 1055 -26.92 8.64 10.10
CA PHE A 1055 -27.82 8.65 11.25
C PHE A 1055 -29.14 9.28 10.81
N ASN A 1056 -30.01 8.45 10.25
CA ASN A 1056 -31.28 8.90 9.67
C ASN A 1056 -32.38 8.95 10.76
N ARG A 1057 -32.43 7.95 11.66
CA ARG A 1057 -33.38 7.92 12.78
C ARG A 1057 -32.94 6.97 13.89
N PHE A 1058 -33.46 7.16 15.09
CA PHE A 1058 -33.35 6.19 16.19
C PHE A 1058 -34.73 5.79 16.70
N SER A 1059 -34.82 4.63 17.37
CA SER A 1059 -36.03 4.20 18.08
C SER A 1059 -35.65 3.60 19.44
N VAL A 1060 -36.49 3.74 20.47
CA VAL A 1060 -36.30 3.18 21.84
C VAL A 1060 -37.57 2.39 22.30
N ASN A 1061 -37.55 1.56 23.37
CA ASN A 1061 -38.63 0.61 23.84
C ASN A 1061 -38.51 0.28 25.38
N GLY A 1062 -39.51 -0.18 26.23
CA GLY A 1062 -39.45 -0.23 27.77
C GLY A 1062 -40.72 -0.03 28.77
N GLN A 1063 -40.78 0.91 29.79
CA GLN A 1063 -41.94 1.66 30.52
C GLN A 1063 -42.55 3.15 30.21
N GLU A 1064 -42.21 4.50 30.33
CA GLU A 1064 -41.26 5.66 30.74
C GLU A 1064 -40.05 6.39 29.95
N GLN A 1065 -40.19 7.06 28.77
CA GLN A 1065 -39.04 7.41 27.82
C GLN A 1065 -38.59 8.85 27.96
N ALA A 1066 -37.31 9.01 28.27
CA ALA A 1066 -36.57 10.23 27.98
C ALA A 1066 -35.28 9.89 27.22
N LEU A 1067 -35.03 10.59 26.11
CA LEU A 1067 -33.65 10.83 25.72
C LEU A 1067 -33.06 11.85 26.69
N ARG A 1068 -31.82 11.64 27.10
CA ARG A 1068 -31.03 12.58 27.89
C ARG A 1068 -29.63 12.61 27.29
N ALA A 1069 -29.11 13.81 27.03
CA ALA A 1069 -27.74 13.96 26.54
C ALA A 1069 -26.76 13.26 27.49
N GLY A 1070 -25.83 12.50 26.92
CA GLY A 1070 -24.74 11.89 27.71
C GLY A 1070 -23.80 12.95 28.28
N GLN A 1071 -23.22 12.65 29.44
CA GLN A 1071 -21.95 13.25 29.87
C GLN A 1071 -20.80 12.32 29.47
#